data_AF-T0RG30-F1
#
_entry.id   AF-T0RG30-F1
#
_cell.length_a   1.000
_cell.length_b   1.000
_cell.length_c   1.000
_cell.angle_alpha   90.00
_cell.angle_beta   90.00
_cell.angle_gamma   90.00
#
_symmetry.space_group_name_H-M   'P 1'
#
loop_
_entity.id
_entity.type
_entity.pdbx_description
1 polymer ?
#
loop_
_entity_poly.entity_id
_entity_poly.type
_entity_poly.pdbx_seq_one_letter_code
_entity_poly.pdbx_strand_id
1 'polypeptide(L)'
;MSRSGSSSERQLSWSAGEGTPLLSPLSRSATRDVKLEISGSVRDNQEKWKNLADVDIGSLEQPGVHCTAQDMANDIDKDLADLKAHDLFDDRLPHRWSRRGSISLSGTGIPSPMNLPNTVNKYMVAAAFILDGIHGRKIGYRVDYTSLQLTRMFHADWYRHVFNFISLVCCALAFVENVQHSTHYLWVELVCLVLFGIDIYIRYAMSSDITKRQFRKREPWATVRLGLIALTFLDIGLYFLGVGVALNRTSRIFRPFFLIARRRNVRVVFGSCIRALKDVFVIICLEFCLVGFFGLMGYLLFADSSVILGVPFFSTLGDSLYNMLLISSCMPAMVPVILPYFERSQWSAIYFVIFVLLAHFFVAKLTIAVSYRTYKKNTEKMLIKRLQKRKIALRKAFDLLRDDEVTGKTHSIVSLESWIAICQYLKPSWTDEEAQLVFFSVDEDRDGTVDFAQFMQLASVLVNANISKRNRYSIQFDGLRKWQHRVRSVLLAETKIFGYPFVYGEMVVGFLIVLSIIQATQVNNYALTYSLNHTWRFVGICLLSLFTLEIALKLFAFGYDEFFHRPFCQLDLWIAAVGWVFYLLTSLYPGFPVVFYDLSLAVRSLRVLKLLNLIPPFHDILWTMSRILPLVSQLSLVIVSVVYSFAILAQSNYGPVLAAYPEELKPAATPWYVSRQVFQFDTFERALVTLFEVATLAGWNAVMDAAYVMTQSANTRVFFFTYRMTISNILLPIFVGFLVESFSSNQKPILAEETESSTTQLLPVIVDQMGVPDVTKLPPSHVKYKMSFQRRASDIQSAMFDFSKARKSTAEDELAKVKHQLQLITVMKDKELQALRAKLDDSRALVASLERNRVLSSSNASESSSGGSRPPLSASAASSKQGKAAFE
;
A
#
# COMPACT_ATOMS: atom_id res chain seq x y z
N MET A 1 16.39 -85.66 -49.24
CA MET A 1 15.34 -84.63 -49.39
C MET A 1 15.85 -83.37 -48.69
N SER A 2 16.54 -82.44 -49.39
CA SER A 2 16.01 -81.38 -50.29
C SER A 2 15.20 -80.35 -49.49
N ARG A 3 15.47 -79.03 -49.44
CA ARG A 3 16.08 -78.04 -50.37
C ARG A 3 16.44 -76.80 -49.52
N SER A 4 17.65 -76.21 -49.56
CA SER A 4 18.16 -75.17 -50.50
C SER A 4 17.26 -73.93 -50.63
N GLY A 5 17.73 -72.69 -50.55
CA GLY A 5 19.08 -72.10 -50.53
C GLY A 5 18.93 -70.59 -50.30
N SER A 6 19.89 -69.69 -50.54
CA SER A 6 21.32 -69.73 -50.81
C SER A 6 21.78 -68.29 -50.62
N SER A 7 22.85 -68.08 -49.86
CA SER A 7 23.57 -66.82 -49.69
C SER A 7 24.64 -66.66 -50.77
N SER A 8 24.80 -65.46 -51.35
CA SER A 8 26.04 -65.00 -52.02
C SER A 8 25.92 -63.48 -52.24
N GLU A 9 26.69 -62.64 -51.53
CA GLU A 9 28.08 -62.22 -51.77
C GLU A 9 28.27 -61.20 -52.92
N ARG A 10 28.85 -60.04 -52.52
CA ARG A 10 29.70 -59.07 -53.25
C ARG A 10 29.08 -58.21 -54.36
N GLN A 11 29.22 -56.88 -54.23
CA GLN A 11 30.27 -56.12 -54.92
C GLN A 11 30.18 -54.61 -54.62
N LEU A 12 31.36 -54.00 -54.41
CA LEU A 12 31.60 -52.57 -54.46
C LEU A 12 31.38 -52.03 -55.88
N SER A 13 30.87 -50.80 -56.01
CA SER A 13 31.27 -49.93 -57.13
C SER A 13 31.15 -48.46 -56.75
N TRP A 14 32.30 -47.80 -56.65
CA TRP A 14 32.43 -46.36 -56.79
C TRP A 14 32.41 -46.02 -58.29
N SER A 15 31.64 -45.01 -58.71
CA SER A 15 31.92 -44.29 -59.96
C SER A 15 31.56 -42.82 -59.83
N ALA A 16 32.52 -42.01 -60.26
CA ALA A 16 32.62 -40.56 -60.19
C ALA A 16 31.62 -39.81 -61.10
N GLY A 17 31.46 -38.50 -60.83
CA GLY A 17 31.13 -37.54 -61.89
C GLY A 17 30.03 -36.52 -61.57
N GLU A 18 30.47 -35.35 -61.09
CA GLU A 18 29.99 -34.00 -61.46
C GLU A 18 28.56 -33.51 -61.11
N GLY A 19 28.49 -32.41 -60.34
CA GLY A 19 27.37 -31.46 -60.32
C GLY A 19 26.82 -31.05 -58.94
N THR A 20 27.47 -30.09 -58.29
CA THR A 20 26.98 -29.30 -57.11
C THR A 20 25.61 -28.62 -57.32
N PRO A 21 24.92 -28.03 -56.30
CA PRO A 21 25.11 -28.04 -54.84
C PRO A 21 23.79 -28.26 -54.03
N LEU A 22 23.76 -29.03 -52.94
CA LEU A 22 22.75 -28.81 -51.88
C LEU A 22 23.30 -29.19 -50.50
N LEU A 23 23.46 -28.14 -49.68
CA LEU A 23 23.58 -28.21 -48.23
C LEU A 23 22.42 -29.00 -47.62
N SER A 24 22.73 -29.96 -46.75
CA SER A 24 21.84 -30.28 -45.63
C SER A 24 22.67 -30.40 -44.34
N PRO A 25 22.44 -29.54 -43.34
CA PRO A 25 23.20 -29.55 -42.11
C PRO A 25 22.66 -30.60 -41.15
N LEU A 26 23.60 -31.23 -40.45
CA LEU A 26 23.53 -31.81 -39.12
C LEU A 26 22.17 -31.70 -38.42
N SER A 27 21.64 -32.88 -38.10
CA SER A 27 20.50 -33.13 -37.23
C SER A 27 20.42 -32.13 -36.07
N ARG A 28 19.33 -31.36 -36.07
CA ARG A 28 18.88 -30.51 -34.96
C ARG A 28 18.99 -31.25 -33.63
N SER A 29 20.00 -30.87 -32.83
CA SER A 29 19.98 -31.06 -31.39
C SER A 29 18.70 -30.41 -30.85
N ALA A 30 17.84 -31.21 -30.22
CA ALA A 30 16.60 -30.75 -29.62
C ALA A 30 16.89 -29.62 -28.61
N THR A 31 16.50 -28.39 -28.96
CA THR A 31 16.52 -27.24 -28.06
C THR A 31 15.65 -27.57 -26.83
N ARG A 32 16.28 -27.63 -25.66
CA ARG A 32 15.62 -27.89 -24.37
C ARG A 32 14.93 -26.61 -23.88
N ASP A 33 13.76 -26.30 -24.41
CA ASP A 33 13.00 -25.09 -24.03
C ASP A 33 12.54 -25.16 -22.56
N VAL A 34 13.09 -24.30 -21.70
CA VAL A 34 12.59 -24.13 -20.33
C VAL A 34 11.41 -23.15 -20.36
N LYS A 35 10.22 -23.63 -19.99
CA LYS A 35 9.01 -22.79 -19.93
C LYS A 35 8.92 -22.10 -18.58
N LEU A 36 9.19 -20.80 -18.54
CA LEU A 36 8.96 -19.94 -17.36
C LEU A 36 7.69 -19.11 -17.59
N GLU A 37 6.64 -19.43 -16.84
CA GLU A 37 5.41 -18.64 -16.81
C GLU A 37 5.61 -17.48 -15.81
N ILE A 38 5.87 -16.27 -16.30
CA ILE A 38 5.91 -15.03 -15.51
C ILE A 38 4.50 -14.42 -15.50
N SER A 39 3.92 -14.16 -14.33
CA SER A 39 2.61 -13.49 -14.26
C SER A 39 2.72 -12.00 -14.66
N GLY A 40 1.71 -11.45 -15.35
CA GLY A 40 1.68 -10.01 -15.73
C GLY A 40 1.94 -9.08 -14.55
N SER A 41 1.45 -9.45 -13.36
CA SER A 41 1.71 -8.72 -12.11
C SER A 41 3.20 -8.59 -11.70
N VAL A 42 4.05 -9.56 -12.07
CA VAL A 42 5.50 -9.51 -11.86
C VAL A 42 6.11 -8.51 -12.82
N ARG A 43 5.70 -8.58 -14.10
CA ARG A 43 6.21 -7.74 -15.18
C ARG A 43 5.87 -6.27 -14.97
N ASP A 44 4.62 -5.97 -14.64
CA ASP A 44 4.18 -4.63 -14.22
C ASP A 44 5.06 -4.07 -13.10
N ASN A 45 5.37 -4.91 -12.12
CA ASN A 45 6.21 -4.52 -10.99
C ASN A 45 7.67 -4.31 -11.43
N GLN A 46 8.24 -5.17 -12.28
CA GLN A 46 9.59 -4.98 -12.83
C GLN A 46 9.68 -3.67 -13.61
N GLU A 47 8.75 -3.41 -14.53
CA GLU A 47 8.72 -2.18 -15.32
C GLU A 47 8.57 -0.94 -14.43
N LYS A 48 7.72 -1.02 -13.39
CA LYS A 48 7.59 0.06 -12.41
C LYS A 48 8.92 0.37 -11.72
N TRP A 49 9.70 -0.64 -11.37
CA TRP A 49 11.00 -0.46 -10.73
C TRP A 49 12.10 -0.01 -11.69
N LYS A 50 12.07 -0.47 -12.94
CA LYS A 50 12.93 0.03 -14.02
C LYS A 50 12.73 1.54 -14.19
N ASN A 51 11.48 1.95 -14.34
CA ASN A 51 11.11 3.36 -14.46
C ASN A 51 11.54 4.22 -13.25
N LEU A 52 11.60 3.63 -12.05
CA LEU A 52 12.09 4.31 -10.84
C LEU A 52 13.61 4.47 -10.81
N ALA A 53 14.36 3.63 -11.52
CA ALA A 53 15.81 3.78 -11.66
C ALA A 53 16.15 5.04 -12.45
N ASP A 54 15.36 5.35 -13.48
CA ASP A 54 15.55 6.48 -14.40
C ASP A 54 15.13 7.84 -13.81
N VAL A 55 14.29 7.84 -12.76
CA VAL A 55 13.86 9.09 -12.11
C VAL A 55 15.05 9.73 -11.39
N ASP A 56 15.44 10.91 -11.83
CA ASP A 56 16.55 11.66 -11.26
C ASP A 56 16.16 12.18 -9.87
N ILE A 57 16.76 11.64 -8.81
CA ILE A 57 16.34 11.91 -7.42
C ILE A 57 16.59 13.38 -7.06
N GLY A 58 17.63 13.99 -7.63
CA GLY A 58 17.99 15.38 -7.37
C GLY A 58 16.94 16.38 -7.86
N SER A 59 16.17 16.05 -8.90
CA SER A 59 15.11 16.92 -9.43
C SER A 59 13.85 16.95 -8.55
N LEU A 60 13.66 15.96 -7.69
CA LEU A 60 12.53 15.85 -6.76
C LEU A 60 12.76 16.57 -5.42
N GLU A 61 13.98 17.04 -5.16
CA GLU A 61 14.31 17.81 -3.97
C GLU A 61 14.09 19.30 -4.21
N GLN A 62 13.41 19.95 -3.26
CA GLN A 62 13.52 21.40 -3.15
C GLN A 62 14.99 21.72 -2.81
N PRO A 63 15.66 22.63 -3.52
CA PRO A 63 17.05 22.96 -3.26
C PRO A 63 17.24 23.34 -1.79
N GLY A 64 18.13 22.63 -1.08
CA GLY A 64 18.49 22.88 0.32
C GLY A 64 17.89 21.95 1.38
N VAL A 65 17.07 20.94 1.03
CA VAL A 65 16.51 20.00 2.03
C VAL A 65 17.39 18.75 2.17
N HIS A 66 18.24 18.71 3.19
CA HIS A 66 19.10 17.55 3.50
C HIS A 66 18.31 16.24 3.67
N CYS A 67 18.61 15.24 2.83
CA CYS A 67 18.06 13.90 2.96
C CYS A 67 18.82 13.11 4.03
N THR A 68 18.25 13.00 5.23
CA THR A 68 18.84 12.21 6.33
C THR A 68 19.19 10.77 5.94
N ALA A 69 18.50 10.19 4.94
CA ALA A 69 18.82 8.84 4.47
C ALA A 69 20.09 8.81 3.61
N GLN A 70 20.34 9.87 2.83
CA GLN A 70 21.59 10.03 2.09
C GLN A 70 22.75 10.29 3.04
N ASP A 71 22.58 11.17 4.04
CA ASP A 71 23.61 11.42 5.06
C ASP A 71 24.03 10.14 5.77
N MET A 72 23.05 9.32 6.19
CA MET A 72 23.32 8.03 6.83
C MET A 72 23.98 7.02 5.88
N ALA A 73 23.69 7.08 4.57
CA ALA A 73 24.33 6.23 3.59
C ALA A 73 25.78 6.65 3.28
N ASN A 74 26.06 7.95 3.30
CA ASN A 74 27.41 8.49 3.12
C ASN A 74 28.31 8.15 4.33
N ASP A 75 27.75 8.17 5.55
CA ASP A 75 28.47 7.76 6.76
C ASP A 75 28.98 6.31 6.69
N ILE A 76 28.23 5.44 6.01
CA ILE A 76 28.59 4.03 5.85
C ILE A 76 29.82 3.84 4.97
N ASP A 77 30.07 4.74 4.02
CA ASP A 77 31.28 4.68 3.20
C ASP A 77 32.54 4.83 4.06
N LYS A 78 32.43 5.67 5.11
CA LYS A 78 33.50 5.84 6.10
C LYS A 78 33.67 4.59 6.95
N ASP A 79 32.56 4.02 7.46
CA ASP A 79 32.59 2.78 8.25
C ASP A 79 33.17 1.60 7.43
N LEU A 80 32.86 1.50 6.13
CA LEU A 80 33.41 0.50 5.21
C LEU A 80 34.91 0.72 4.94
N ALA A 81 35.35 1.96 4.76
CA ALA A 81 36.76 2.30 4.58
C ALA A 81 37.59 1.92 5.81
N ASP A 82 37.06 2.20 7.00
CA ASP A 82 37.69 1.85 8.28
C ASP A 82 37.81 0.31 8.44
N LEU A 83 36.77 -0.45 8.07
CA LEU A 83 36.79 -1.93 8.12
C LEU A 83 37.79 -2.54 7.14
N LYS A 84 37.88 -2.00 5.92
CA LYS A 84 38.87 -2.42 4.92
C LYS A 84 40.30 -2.13 5.37
N ALA A 85 40.53 -1.01 6.06
CA ALA A 85 41.84 -0.66 6.58
C ALA A 85 42.34 -1.60 7.71
N HIS A 86 41.44 -2.33 8.38
CA HIS A 86 41.75 -3.24 9.48
C HIS A 86 41.72 -4.73 9.08
N ASP A 87 41.63 -5.07 7.78
CA ASP A 87 41.49 -6.45 7.27
C ASP A 87 40.29 -7.24 7.86
N LEU A 88 39.28 -6.53 8.37
CA LEU A 88 38.05 -7.12 8.92
C LEU A 88 36.97 -7.33 7.84
N PHE A 89 37.25 -6.97 6.59
CA PHE A 89 36.33 -7.06 5.47
C PHE A 89 36.78 -8.16 4.49
N ASP A 90 35.96 -9.21 4.32
CA ASP A 90 36.27 -10.32 3.41
C ASP A 90 35.53 -10.15 2.07
N ASP A 91 36.30 -9.97 1.01
CA ASP A 91 35.85 -9.81 -0.37
C ASP A 91 35.74 -11.15 -1.13
N ARG A 92 36.12 -12.28 -0.52
CA ARG A 92 36.10 -13.58 -1.19
C ARG A 92 34.69 -14.14 -1.36
N LEU A 93 34.50 -14.89 -2.44
CA LEU A 93 33.30 -15.70 -2.67
C LEU A 93 33.09 -16.66 -1.48
N PRO A 94 31.86 -16.77 -0.94
CA PRO A 94 31.59 -17.63 0.20
C PRO A 94 31.87 -19.10 -0.13
N HIS A 95 32.68 -19.78 0.68
CA HIS A 95 32.95 -21.22 0.54
C HIS A 95 31.67 -22.04 0.80
N ARG A 96 31.24 -22.82 -0.20
CA ARG A 96 30.08 -23.70 -0.10
C ARG A 96 30.40 -24.94 0.74
N TRP A 97 29.60 -25.22 1.78
CA TRP A 97 29.53 -26.59 2.29
C TRP A 97 28.86 -27.46 1.22
N SER A 98 29.65 -28.30 0.55
CA SER A 98 29.11 -29.24 -0.44
C SER A 98 28.17 -30.21 0.29
N ARG A 99 26.90 -30.25 -0.13
CA ARG A 99 25.91 -31.22 0.39
C ARG A 99 25.99 -32.56 -0.34
N ARG A 100 27.18 -32.88 -0.88
CA ARG A 100 27.46 -34.10 -1.62
C ARG A 100 28.95 -34.43 -1.45
N GLY A 101 29.25 -35.06 -0.32
CA GLY A 101 30.58 -35.52 0.04
C GLY A 101 30.48 -36.29 1.34
N SER A 102 30.90 -37.55 1.29
CA SER A 102 30.99 -38.51 2.40
C SER A 102 31.36 -37.88 3.74
N ILE A 103 30.66 -38.30 4.79
CA ILE A 103 31.09 -38.14 6.18
C ILE A 103 32.46 -38.82 6.31
N SER A 104 33.55 -38.05 6.23
CA SER A 104 34.83 -38.43 6.81
C SER A 104 34.85 -37.93 8.24
N LEU A 105 34.71 -38.88 9.16
CA LEU A 105 34.72 -38.69 10.59
C LEU A 105 36.17 -38.47 11.07
N SER A 106 36.73 -37.28 10.84
CA SER A 106 38.01 -36.89 11.47
C SER A 106 38.11 -35.39 11.60
N GLY A 107 37.73 -34.87 12.77
CA GLY A 107 37.81 -33.44 13.07
C GLY A 107 36.82 -32.99 14.14
N THR A 108 36.81 -33.65 15.30
CA THR A 108 36.14 -33.14 16.50
C THR A 108 36.89 -31.91 17.01
N GLY A 109 36.54 -30.75 16.45
CA GLY A 109 36.82 -29.45 17.03
C GLY A 109 35.51 -28.69 17.10
N ILE A 110 34.80 -28.82 18.23
CA ILE A 110 33.71 -27.91 18.58
C ILE A 110 34.37 -26.53 18.69
N PRO A 111 34.00 -25.52 17.87
CA PRO A 111 34.52 -24.18 18.09
C PRO A 111 33.97 -23.70 19.43
N SER A 112 34.88 -23.49 20.38
CA SER A 112 34.62 -22.85 21.66
C SER A 112 33.89 -21.52 21.46
N PRO A 113 32.92 -21.15 22.33
CA PRO A 113 32.03 -19.99 22.16
C PRO A 113 32.72 -18.62 22.29
N MET A 114 34.06 -18.56 22.22
CA MET A 114 34.85 -17.34 22.41
C MET A 114 35.50 -16.77 21.14
N ASN A 115 35.41 -17.44 19.99
CA ASN A 115 35.95 -16.94 18.72
C ASN A 115 34.85 -16.92 17.65
N LEU A 116 33.94 -15.93 17.72
CA LEU A 116 33.17 -15.54 16.53
C LEU A 116 34.15 -14.88 15.55
N PRO A 117 34.13 -15.20 14.24
CA PRO A 117 34.88 -14.44 13.26
C PRO A 117 34.33 -13.01 13.27
N ASN A 118 35.14 -12.02 13.66
CA ASN A 118 34.82 -10.60 13.51
C ASN A 118 34.87 -10.15 12.03
N THR A 119 35.14 -11.07 11.09
CA THR A 119 35.22 -10.77 9.67
C THR A 119 33.82 -10.65 9.06
N VAL A 120 33.59 -9.54 8.35
CA VAL A 120 32.32 -9.23 7.70
C VAL A 120 32.48 -9.47 6.20
N ASN A 121 31.66 -10.36 5.65
CA ASN A 121 31.70 -10.69 4.22
C ASN A 121 30.92 -9.64 3.38
N LYS A 122 31.49 -9.21 2.27
CA LYS A 122 30.91 -8.28 1.26
C LYS A 122 29.47 -8.64 0.88
N TYR A 123 29.19 -9.90 0.57
CA TYR A 123 27.88 -10.38 0.14
C TYR A 123 26.82 -10.33 1.25
N MET A 124 27.23 -10.50 2.51
CA MET A 124 26.33 -10.37 3.67
C MET A 124 25.86 -8.92 3.86
N VAL A 125 26.77 -7.96 3.71
CA VAL A 125 26.46 -6.52 3.80
C VAL A 125 25.58 -6.08 2.63
N ALA A 126 25.93 -6.50 1.41
CA ALA A 126 25.11 -6.24 0.22
C ALA A 126 23.69 -6.81 0.38
N ALA A 127 23.55 -8.04 0.87
CA ALA A 127 22.26 -8.65 1.14
C ALA A 127 21.43 -7.84 2.16
N ALA A 128 22.06 -7.32 3.23
CA ALA A 128 21.39 -6.47 4.21
C ALA A 128 20.86 -5.17 3.57
N PHE A 129 21.67 -4.50 2.74
CA PHE A 129 21.28 -3.29 2.02
C PHE A 129 20.16 -3.54 1.02
N ILE A 130 20.20 -4.66 0.29
CA ILE A 130 19.13 -5.09 -0.62
C ILE A 130 17.83 -5.32 0.15
N LEU A 131 17.86 -6.05 1.27
CA LEU A 131 16.69 -6.26 2.12
C LEU A 131 16.11 -4.94 2.64
N ASP A 132 16.97 -4.02 3.07
CA ASP A 132 16.53 -2.72 3.56
C ASP A 132 15.98 -1.85 2.44
N GLY A 133 16.58 -1.87 1.26
CA GLY A 133 16.10 -1.20 0.06
C GLY A 133 14.73 -1.71 -0.37
N ILE A 134 14.52 -3.03 -0.40
CA ILE A 134 13.20 -3.59 -0.74
C ILE A 134 12.13 -3.18 0.28
N HIS A 135 12.48 -3.09 1.57
CA HIS A 135 11.54 -2.58 2.57
C HIS A 135 11.48 -1.05 2.63
N GLY A 136 12.35 -0.35 1.88
CA GLY A 136 12.51 1.11 1.81
C GLY A 136 13.03 1.72 3.11
N ARG A 137 13.82 0.99 3.91
CA ARG A 137 14.36 1.40 5.21
C ARG A 137 15.58 2.31 5.04
N LYS A 138 15.98 3.01 6.10
CA LYS A 138 17.23 3.78 6.12
C LYS A 138 18.36 2.81 6.49
N ILE A 139 19.51 2.92 5.84
CA ILE A 139 20.72 2.17 6.21
C ILE A 139 21.54 3.07 7.14
N GLY A 140 21.56 2.77 8.43
CA GLY A 140 22.19 3.63 9.43
C GLY A 140 22.57 2.90 10.70
N TYR A 141 22.76 1.59 10.57
CA TYR A 141 23.30 0.70 11.57
C TYR A 141 24.79 0.50 11.32
N ARG A 142 25.50 0.06 12.35
CA ARG A 142 26.92 -0.26 12.23
C ARG A 142 27.13 -1.52 11.39
N VAL A 143 28.16 -1.56 10.56
CA VAL A 143 28.47 -2.68 9.64
C VAL A 143 29.31 -3.75 10.35
N ASP A 144 28.88 -4.17 11.54
CA ASP A 144 29.49 -5.26 12.31
C ASP A 144 28.64 -6.53 12.18
N TYR A 145 29.25 -7.71 12.32
CA TYR A 145 28.54 -8.99 12.34
C TYR A 145 27.38 -9.01 13.35
N THR A 146 27.62 -8.56 14.58
CA THR A 146 26.61 -8.50 15.65
C THR A 146 25.47 -7.55 15.32
N SER A 147 25.79 -6.35 14.80
CA SER A 147 24.82 -5.33 14.44
C SER A 147 23.95 -5.75 13.25
N LEU A 148 24.52 -6.46 12.27
CA LEU A 148 23.80 -7.06 11.15
C LEU A 148 22.83 -8.17 11.62
N GLN A 149 23.27 -9.04 12.54
CA GLN A 149 22.41 -10.06 13.14
C GLN A 149 21.26 -9.45 13.95
N LEU A 150 21.55 -8.47 14.81
CA LEU A 150 20.54 -7.70 15.56
C LEU A 150 19.54 -7.04 14.61
N THR A 151 20.02 -6.46 13.51
CA THR A 151 19.17 -5.85 12.48
C THR A 151 18.27 -6.88 11.80
N ARG A 152 18.79 -8.09 11.50
CA ARG A 152 18.01 -9.19 10.94
C ARG A 152 16.94 -9.68 11.91
N MET A 153 17.29 -9.88 13.18
CA MET A 153 16.38 -10.31 14.24
C MET A 153 15.27 -9.27 14.46
N PHE A 154 15.63 -8.00 14.62
CA PHE A 154 14.70 -6.89 14.90
C PHE A 154 13.66 -6.70 13.79
N HIS A 155 14.01 -7.02 12.54
CA HIS A 155 13.12 -6.94 11.39
C HIS A 155 12.41 -8.25 11.03
N ALA A 156 12.73 -9.35 11.70
CA ALA A 156 12.08 -10.64 11.49
C ALA A 156 10.56 -10.55 11.76
N ASP A 157 9.76 -11.33 11.03
CA ASP A 157 8.31 -11.33 11.20
C ASP A 157 7.90 -11.75 12.62
N TRP A 158 8.54 -12.79 13.17
CA TRP A 158 8.24 -13.29 14.52
C TRP A 158 8.41 -12.21 15.59
N TYR A 159 9.51 -11.46 15.57
CA TYR A 159 9.78 -10.40 16.56
C TYR A 159 8.75 -9.26 16.42
N ARG A 160 8.35 -8.93 15.19
CA ARG A 160 7.25 -7.98 14.95
C ARG A 160 5.94 -8.49 15.53
N HIS A 161 5.60 -9.77 15.36
CA HIS A 161 4.39 -10.36 15.94
C HIS A 161 4.41 -10.35 17.47
N VAL A 162 5.54 -10.69 18.09
CA VAL A 162 5.74 -10.62 19.55
C VAL A 162 5.51 -9.20 20.07
N PHE A 163 6.13 -8.18 19.45
CA PHE A 163 5.93 -6.79 19.86
C PHE A 163 4.45 -6.36 19.72
N ASN A 164 3.80 -6.74 18.62
CA ASN A 164 2.38 -6.43 18.42
C ASN A 164 1.50 -7.10 19.46
N PHE A 165 1.81 -8.35 19.84
CA PHE A 165 1.11 -9.07 20.88
C PHE A 165 1.26 -8.38 22.24
N ILE A 166 2.49 -8.01 22.64
CA ILE A 166 2.75 -7.26 23.88
C ILE A 166 1.99 -5.92 23.89
N SER A 167 1.99 -5.22 22.76
CA SER A 167 1.25 -3.95 22.62
C SER A 167 -0.26 -4.15 22.74
N LEU A 168 -0.79 -5.24 22.16
CA LEU A 168 -2.21 -5.57 22.24
C LEU A 168 -2.61 -5.94 23.68
N VAL A 169 -1.79 -6.73 24.38
CA VAL A 169 -1.96 -7.04 25.81
C VAL A 169 -1.99 -5.74 26.62
N CYS A 170 -1.05 -4.82 26.38
CA CYS A 170 -1.01 -3.53 27.07
C CYS A 170 -2.30 -2.72 26.83
N CYS A 171 -2.80 -2.65 25.60
CA CYS A 171 -4.09 -2.00 25.31
C CYS A 171 -5.27 -2.74 25.96
N ALA A 172 -5.25 -4.07 25.96
CA ALA A 172 -6.32 -4.92 26.47
C ALA A 172 -6.49 -4.84 27.99
N LEU A 173 -5.44 -4.43 28.72
CA LEU A 173 -5.53 -4.14 30.16
C LEU A 173 -6.65 -3.15 30.50
N ALA A 174 -7.00 -2.22 29.59
CA ALA A 174 -8.09 -1.28 29.83
C ALA A 174 -9.47 -1.95 29.99
N PHE A 175 -9.68 -3.16 29.46
CA PHE A 175 -10.94 -3.90 29.65
C PHE A 175 -11.07 -4.53 31.04
N VAL A 176 -9.95 -4.70 31.76
CA VAL A 176 -9.93 -5.36 33.07
C VAL A 176 -9.67 -4.35 34.19
N GLU A 177 -9.02 -3.24 33.88
CA GLU A 177 -8.72 -2.17 34.82
C GLU A 177 -9.94 -1.27 35.09
N ASN A 178 -10.37 -1.21 36.34
CA ASN A 178 -11.31 -0.17 36.80
C ASN A 178 -10.54 1.10 37.17
N VAL A 179 -11.10 2.27 36.85
CA VAL A 179 -10.46 3.59 37.11
C VAL A 179 -10.14 3.78 38.60
N GLN A 180 -10.98 3.28 39.51
CA GLN A 180 -10.86 3.52 40.95
C GLN A 180 -10.01 2.48 41.73
N HIS A 181 -9.85 1.24 41.23
CA HIS A 181 -9.23 0.14 41.97
C HIS A 181 -8.26 -0.67 41.07
N SER A 182 -7.12 -0.08 40.70
CA SER A 182 -6.24 -0.56 39.62
C SER A 182 -4.84 -1.02 40.08
N THR A 183 -4.72 -1.65 41.24
CA THR A 183 -3.41 -2.12 41.73
C THR A 183 -3.05 -3.53 41.26
N HIS A 184 -4.04 -4.41 41.06
CA HIS A 184 -3.78 -5.84 40.76
C HIS A 184 -3.08 -6.12 39.42
N TYR A 185 -3.30 -5.29 38.39
CA TYR A 185 -2.76 -5.52 37.04
C TYR A 185 -1.58 -4.60 36.68
N LEU A 186 -1.13 -3.76 37.61
CA LEU A 186 -0.04 -2.81 37.38
C LEU A 186 1.29 -3.50 37.02
N TRP A 187 1.55 -4.67 37.59
CA TRP A 187 2.77 -5.44 37.30
C TRP A 187 2.83 -5.89 35.84
N VAL A 188 1.68 -6.20 35.21
CA VAL A 188 1.62 -6.56 33.78
C VAL A 188 2.04 -5.36 32.93
N GLU A 189 1.57 -4.17 33.29
CA GLU A 189 1.96 -2.94 32.61
C GLU A 189 3.46 -2.64 32.77
N LEU A 190 4.03 -2.82 33.96
CA LEU A 190 5.46 -2.68 34.20
C LEU A 190 6.29 -3.64 33.34
N VAL A 191 5.86 -4.91 33.23
CA VAL A 191 6.49 -5.89 32.33
C VAL A 191 6.42 -5.43 30.87
N CYS A 192 5.27 -4.92 30.41
CA CYS A 192 5.16 -4.34 29.06
C CYS A 192 6.12 -3.16 28.85
N LEU A 193 6.24 -2.25 29.82
CA LEU A 193 7.14 -1.09 29.72
C LEU A 193 8.61 -1.50 29.64
N VAL A 194 9.03 -2.51 30.41
CA VAL A 194 10.40 -3.07 30.32
C VAL A 194 10.65 -3.66 28.93
N LEU A 195 9.71 -4.44 28.39
CA LEU A 195 9.82 -5.00 27.04
C LEU A 195 9.88 -3.92 25.95
N PHE A 196 9.13 -2.82 26.10
CA PHE A 196 9.24 -1.67 25.21
C PHE A 196 10.59 -0.96 25.34
N GLY A 197 11.15 -0.89 26.56
CA GLY A 197 12.49 -0.38 26.82
C GLY A 197 13.57 -1.22 26.11
N ILE A 198 13.48 -2.55 26.22
CA ILE A 198 14.38 -3.50 25.53
C ILE A 198 14.31 -3.30 24.00
N ASP A 199 13.12 -3.10 23.43
CA ASP A 199 12.98 -2.85 21.99
C ASP A 199 13.68 -1.55 21.53
N ILE A 200 13.62 -0.48 22.34
CA ILE A 200 14.34 0.77 22.07
C ILE A 200 15.84 0.55 22.24
N TYR A 201 16.25 -0.19 23.27
CA TYR A 201 17.65 -0.50 23.52
C TYR A 201 18.27 -1.29 22.36
N ILE A 202 17.60 -2.33 21.86
CA ILE A 202 18.06 -3.09 20.67
C ILE A 202 18.25 -2.15 19.48
N ARG A 203 17.31 -1.22 19.25
CA ARG A 203 17.41 -0.23 18.16
C ARG A 203 18.58 0.73 18.36
N TYR A 204 18.86 1.14 19.59
CA TYR A 204 19.99 1.98 19.94
C TYR A 204 21.33 1.24 19.77
N ALA A 205 21.41 -0.01 20.25
CA ALA A 205 22.59 -0.86 20.18
C ALA A 205 23.04 -1.12 18.73
N MET A 206 22.10 -1.41 17.81
CA MET A 206 22.40 -1.61 16.39
C MET A 206 22.78 -0.32 15.63
N SER A 207 22.51 0.87 16.17
CA SER A 207 22.73 2.14 15.45
C SER A 207 24.22 2.47 15.30
N SER A 208 24.62 3.09 14.19
CA SER A 208 25.99 3.62 14.02
C SER A 208 26.29 4.72 15.06
N ASP A 209 27.56 4.97 15.38
CA ASP A 209 27.96 5.88 16.45
C ASP A 209 27.59 7.34 16.16
N ILE A 210 27.63 7.75 14.90
CA ILE A 210 27.09 9.05 14.46
C ILE A 210 25.58 9.10 14.72
N THR A 211 24.87 8.00 14.46
CA THR A 211 23.44 7.88 14.70
C THR A 211 23.10 7.86 16.19
N LYS A 212 23.94 7.26 17.05
CA LYS A 212 23.77 7.32 18.51
C LYS A 212 23.90 8.75 19.03
N ARG A 213 24.92 9.50 18.58
CA ARG A 213 25.10 10.92 18.95
C ARG A 213 23.94 11.80 18.49
N GLN A 214 23.37 11.51 17.31
CA GLN A 214 22.26 12.27 16.72
C GLN A 214 20.91 11.53 16.79
N PHE A 215 20.68 10.69 17.79
CA PHE A 215 19.54 9.76 17.84
C PHE A 215 18.20 10.49 17.71
N ARG A 216 18.05 11.64 18.38
CA ARG A 216 16.84 12.48 18.31
C ARG A 216 16.50 12.94 16.90
N LYS A 217 17.49 13.31 16.10
CA LYS A 217 17.30 13.82 14.73
C LYS A 217 17.08 12.68 13.73
N ARG A 218 17.86 11.59 13.85
CA ARG A 218 17.83 10.49 12.88
C ARG A 218 16.68 9.51 13.11
N GLU A 219 16.29 9.30 14.37
CA GLU A 219 15.22 8.38 14.81
C GLU A 219 14.17 9.07 15.72
N PRO A 220 13.37 10.02 15.17
CA PRO A 220 12.43 10.81 15.96
C PRO A 220 11.36 9.94 16.63
N TRP A 221 10.87 8.90 15.95
CA TRP A 221 9.84 8.00 16.51
C TRP A 221 10.36 7.11 17.64
N ALA A 222 11.63 6.73 17.64
CA ALA A 222 12.21 6.02 18.76
C ALA A 222 12.32 6.95 19.98
N THR A 223 12.63 8.22 19.76
CA THR A 223 12.67 9.26 20.80
C THR A 223 11.27 9.54 21.37
N VAL A 224 10.24 9.62 20.53
CA VAL A 224 8.84 9.74 21.00
C VAL A 224 8.47 8.56 21.90
N ARG A 225 8.80 7.33 21.52
CA ARG A 225 8.53 6.16 22.37
C ARG A 225 9.27 6.20 23.70
N LEU A 226 10.52 6.65 23.71
CA LEU A 226 11.29 6.83 24.95
C LEU A 226 10.60 7.86 25.85
N GLY A 227 10.14 8.97 25.28
CA GLY A 227 9.35 9.99 26.01
C GLY A 227 8.04 9.43 26.56
N LEU A 228 7.31 8.61 25.79
CA LEU A 228 6.08 7.95 26.26
C LEU A 228 6.35 6.99 27.42
N ILE A 229 7.42 6.20 27.35
CA ILE A 229 7.83 5.30 28.45
C ILE A 229 8.16 6.12 29.70
N ALA A 230 8.94 7.20 29.57
CA ALA A 230 9.28 8.08 30.69
C ALA A 230 8.04 8.72 31.31
N LEU A 231 7.09 9.19 30.49
CA LEU A 231 5.82 9.75 30.95
C LEU A 231 4.98 8.71 31.71
N THR A 232 4.90 7.48 31.22
CA THR A 232 4.16 6.40 31.92
C THR A 232 4.82 6.00 33.24
N PHE A 233 6.16 5.95 33.30
CA PHE A 233 6.85 5.70 34.57
C PHE A 233 6.65 6.83 35.57
N LEU A 234 6.65 8.08 35.09
CA LEU A 234 6.36 9.23 35.94
C LEU A 234 4.94 9.17 36.50
N ASP A 235 3.93 8.86 35.69
CA ASP A 235 2.53 8.73 36.16
C ASP A 235 2.38 7.59 37.18
N ILE A 236 3.02 6.44 36.96
CA ILE A 236 3.04 5.34 37.92
C ILE A 236 3.72 5.76 39.23
N GLY A 237 4.84 6.47 39.16
CA GLY A 237 5.54 6.99 40.33
C GLY A 237 4.69 7.97 41.14
N LEU A 238 4.01 8.90 40.45
CA LEU A 238 3.10 9.86 41.07
C LEU A 238 1.86 9.20 41.68
N TYR A 239 1.35 8.12 41.06
CA TYR A 239 0.27 7.30 41.60
C TYR A 239 0.66 6.67 42.94
N PHE A 240 1.87 6.10 43.05
CA PHE A 240 2.38 5.57 44.31
C PHE A 240 2.62 6.64 45.38
N LEU A 241 2.95 7.87 44.97
CA LEU A 241 3.10 9.02 45.87
C LEU A 241 1.76 9.63 46.33
N GLY A 242 0.62 9.13 45.85
CA GLY A 242 -0.70 9.59 46.26
C GLY A 242 -1.08 10.99 45.76
N VAL A 243 -0.43 11.47 44.68
CA VAL A 243 -0.74 12.79 44.12
C VAL A 243 -2.12 12.77 43.46
N GLY A 244 -3.05 13.63 43.91
CA GLY A 244 -4.46 13.61 43.51
C GLY A 244 -4.73 13.61 41.99
N VAL A 245 -3.91 14.31 41.21
CA VAL A 245 -4.02 14.35 39.73
C VAL A 245 -3.62 13.03 39.08
N ALA A 246 -2.69 12.29 39.68
CA ALA A 246 -2.21 10.99 39.19
C ALA A 246 -3.12 9.81 39.60
N LEU A 247 -4.12 10.04 40.46
CA LEU A 247 -5.11 9.02 40.84
C LEU A 247 -5.89 8.50 39.63
N ASN A 248 -6.17 9.37 38.66
CA ASN A 248 -6.92 9.01 37.44
C ASN A 248 -6.06 8.38 36.33
N ARG A 249 -4.74 8.19 36.56
CA ARG A 249 -3.79 7.50 35.67
C ARG A 249 -3.97 7.84 34.18
N THR A 250 -3.83 9.12 33.86
CA THR A 250 -4.07 9.64 32.49
C THR A 250 -3.05 9.12 31.46
N SER A 251 -1.92 8.54 31.88
CA SER A 251 -0.94 8.00 30.95
C SER A 251 -1.47 6.83 30.09
N ARG A 252 -2.55 6.17 30.52
CA ARG A 252 -3.19 5.04 29.81
C ARG A 252 -3.64 5.40 28.38
N ILE A 253 -3.95 6.67 28.14
CA ILE A 253 -4.33 7.21 26.83
C ILE A 253 -3.25 6.91 25.77
N PHE A 254 -1.98 6.85 26.18
CA PHE A 254 -0.87 6.68 25.26
C PHE A 254 -0.58 5.22 24.86
N ARG A 255 -1.26 4.23 25.44
CA ARG A 255 -1.00 2.79 25.16
C ARG A 255 -1.08 2.43 23.66
N PRO A 256 -2.11 2.84 22.88
CA PRO A 256 -2.16 2.57 21.44
C PRO A 256 -1.02 3.22 20.64
N PHE A 257 -0.45 4.31 21.17
CA PHE A 257 0.64 5.02 20.50
C PHE A 257 1.94 4.21 20.46
N PHE A 258 2.16 3.26 21.38
CA PHE A 258 3.29 2.32 21.29
C PHE A 258 3.21 1.47 20.01
N LEU A 259 2.01 0.99 19.68
CA LEU A 259 1.75 0.22 18.47
C LEU A 259 1.88 1.09 17.21
N ILE A 260 1.29 2.29 17.22
CA ILE A 260 1.42 3.27 16.12
C ILE A 260 2.89 3.59 15.89
N ALA A 261 3.64 3.97 16.93
CA ALA A 261 5.03 4.44 16.83
C ALA A 261 6.02 3.35 16.41
N ARG A 262 5.69 2.07 16.61
CA ARG A 262 6.47 0.94 16.07
C ARG A 262 6.14 0.67 14.61
N ARG A 263 4.86 0.53 14.26
CA ARG A 263 4.44 0.09 12.92
C ARG A 263 4.63 1.19 11.88
N ARG A 264 5.62 1.00 11.01
CA ARG A 264 5.98 1.96 9.96
C ARG A 264 4.79 2.47 9.13
N ASN A 265 3.99 1.58 8.55
CA ASN A 265 2.88 1.99 7.69
C ASN A 265 1.80 2.77 8.47
N VAL A 266 1.59 2.43 9.74
CA VAL A 266 0.63 3.12 10.62
C VAL A 266 1.14 4.51 10.99
N ARG A 267 2.44 4.66 11.37
CA ARG A 267 3.06 5.98 11.60
C ARG A 267 2.91 6.93 10.41
N VAL A 268 3.05 6.35 9.23
CA VAL A 268 2.95 7.02 7.95
C VAL A 268 1.55 7.59 7.78
N VAL A 269 0.52 6.76 7.94
CA VAL A 269 -0.89 7.17 7.86
C VAL A 269 -1.22 8.19 8.95
N PHE A 270 -0.87 7.90 10.20
CA PHE A 270 -1.09 8.78 11.35
C PHE A 270 -0.45 10.17 11.16
N GLY A 271 0.81 10.22 10.73
CA GLY A 271 1.50 11.48 10.45
C GLY A 271 0.89 12.26 9.28
N SER A 272 0.32 11.57 8.28
CA SER A 272 -0.41 12.21 7.19
C SER A 272 -1.75 12.78 7.67
N CYS A 273 -2.47 12.10 8.56
CA CYS A 273 -3.69 12.62 9.19
C CYS A 273 -3.41 13.88 10.02
N ILE A 274 -2.37 13.87 10.87
CA ILE A 274 -1.99 15.06 11.66
C ILE A 274 -1.63 16.24 10.77
N ARG A 275 -0.89 16.01 9.67
CA ARG A 275 -0.56 17.09 8.74
C ARG A 275 -1.79 17.60 7.99
N ALA A 276 -2.76 16.73 7.68
CA ALA A 276 -4.03 17.14 7.08
C ALA A 276 -4.87 17.99 8.03
N LEU A 277 -4.79 17.74 9.34
CA LEU A 277 -5.49 18.53 10.36
C LEU A 277 -5.11 20.02 10.29
N LYS A 278 -3.85 20.36 9.99
CA LYS A 278 -3.42 21.76 9.88
C LYS A 278 -4.20 22.53 8.81
N ASP A 279 -4.43 21.92 7.65
CA ASP A 279 -5.16 22.57 6.56
C ASP A 279 -6.68 22.57 6.85
N VAL A 280 -7.19 21.52 7.50
CA VAL A 280 -8.59 21.44 7.93
C VAL A 280 -8.93 22.46 9.02
N PHE A 281 -7.97 22.85 9.86
CA PHE A 281 -8.16 23.84 10.91
C PHE A 281 -8.71 25.17 10.37
N VAL A 282 -8.28 25.61 9.19
CA VAL A 282 -8.78 26.83 8.55
C VAL A 282 -10.28 26.74 8.24
N ILE A 283 -10.74 25.55 7.84
CA ILE A 283 -12.16 25.31 7.51
C ILE A 283 -12.98 25.19 8.78
N ILE A 284 -12.43 24.58 9.83
CA ILE A 284 -13.06 24.57 11.15
C ILE A 284 -13.20 26.00 11.69
N CYS A 285 -12.19 26.87 11.49
CA CYS A 285 -12.31 28.29 11.82
C CYS A 285 -13.42 28.98 11.01
N LEU A 286 -13.55 28.67 9.71
CA LEU A 286 -14.65 29.17 8.89
C LEU A 286 -16.02 28.69 9.42
N GLU A 287 -16.13 27.44 9.85
CA GLU A 287 -17.33 26.89 10.50
C GLU A 287 -17.68 27.67 11.78
N PHE A 288 -16.69 27.92 12.64
CA PHE A 288 -16.90 28.73 13.86
C PHE A 288 -17.28 30.17 13.54
N CYS A 289 -16.73 30.79 12.50
CA CYS A 289 -17.15 32.12 12.05
C CYS A 289 -18.60 32.12 11.55
N LEU A 290 -19.00 31.08 10.80
CA LEU A 290 -20.38 30.92 10.33
C LEU A 290 -21.35 30.75 11.50
N VAL A 291 -21.02 29.87 12.45
CA VAL A 291 -21.78 29.67 13.69
C VAL A 291 -21.83 30.95 14.52
N GLY A 292 -20.74 31.70 14.60
CA GLY A 292 -20.67 32.99 15.29
C GLY A 292 -21.61 34.03 14.69
N PHE A 293 -21.59 34.16 13.37
CA PHE A 293 -22.45 35.09 12.63
C PHE A 293 -23.93 34.71 12.75
N PHE A 294 -24.28 33.45 12.47
CA PHE A 294 -25.66 32.98 12.59
C PHE A 294 -26.12 32.98 14.05
N GLY A 295 -25.27 32.65 15.02
CA GLY A 295 -25.59 32.75 16.44
C GLY A 295 -25.91 34.18 16.87
N LEU A 296 -25.13 35.17 16.42
CA LEU A 296 -25.46 36.58 16.68
C LEU A 296 -26.77 36.99 15.99
N MET A 297 -26.94 36.62 14.72
CA MET A 297 -28.16 36.91 13.95
C MET A 297 -29.40 36.29 14.60
N GLY A 298 -29.32 35.02 15.01
CA GLY A 298 -30.42 34.29 15.65
C GLY A 298 -30.80 34.91 17.00
N TYR A 299 -29.83 35.36 17.79
CA TYR A 299 -30.12 36.11 19.01
C TYR A 299 -30.88 37.42 18.69
N LEU A 300 -30.41 38.20 17.71
CA LEU A 300 -31.08 39.45 17.32
C LEU A 300 -32.49 39.24 16.75
N LEU A 301 -32.73 38.14 16.05
CA LEU A 301 -34.03 37.83 15.43
C LEU A 301 -35.04 37.20 16.40
N PHE A 302 -34.56 36.37 17.34
CA PHE A 302 -35.43 35.49 18.12
C PHE A 302 -35.36 35.69 19.63
N ALA A 303 -34.52 36.58 20.17
CA ALA A 303 -34.42 36.80 21.62
C ALA A 303 -35.77 37.14 22.26
N ASP A 304 -36.46 38.16 21.75
CA ASP A 304 -37.76 38.58 22.29
C ASP A 304 -38.81 37.46 22.15
N SER A 305 -38.83 36.77 21.00
CA SER A 305 -39.72 35.63 20.78
C SER A 305 -39.42 34.49 21.76
N SER A 306 -38.16 34.26 22.10
CA SER A 306 -37.75 33.21 23.05
C SER A 306 -38.27 33.49 24.45
N VAL A 307 -38.19 34.75 24.89
CA VAL A 307 -38.72 35.19 26.18
C VAL A 307 -40.24 35.07 26.22
N ILE A 308 -40.93 35.46 25.13
CA ILE A 308 -42.40 35.39 25.04
C ILE A 308 -42.90 33.94 25.04
N LEU A 309 -42.24 33.04 24.31
CA LEU A 309 -42.62 31.63 24.24
C LEU A 309 -42.12 30.80 25.43
N GLY A 310 -41.28 31.36 26.31
CA GLY A 310 -40.70 30.65 27.45
C GLY A 310 -39.72 29.54 27.05
N VAL A 311 -39.08 29.66 25.87
CA VAL A 311 -38.10 28.68 25.36
C VAL A 311 -36.67 29.22 25.47
N PRO A 312 -35.68 28.41 25.91
CA PRO A 312 -34.34 28.93 26.19
C PRO A 312 -33.44 29.08 24.95
N PHE A 313 -33.86 28.63 23.76
CA PHE A 313 -32.96 28.39 22.62
C PHE A 313 -32.17 29.62 22.12
N PHE A 314 -32.81 30.79 22.02
CA PHE A 314 -32.16 32.05 21.60
C PHE A 314 -32.28 33.15 22.66
N SER A 315 -32.53 32.78 23.91
CA SER A 315 -32.76 33.74 25.00
C SER A 315 -31.50 34.56 25.34
N THR A 316 -30.32 33.93 25.28
CA THR A 316 -29.02 34.58 25.44
C THR A 316 -28.13 34.37 24.22
N LEU A 317 -27.12 35.23 24.04
CA LEU A 317 -26.13 35.06 22.98
C LEU A 317 -25.40 33.71 23.11
N GLY A 318 -25.11 33.27 24.34
CA GLY A 318 -24.45 31.98 24.61
C GLY A 318 -25.32 30.79 24.18
N ASP A 319 -26.62 30.84 24.48
CA ASP A 319 -27.58 29.80 24.09
C ASP A 319 -27.76 29.75 22.57
N SER A 320 -27.85 30.92 21.92
CA SER A 320 -27.92 30.99 20.46
C SER A 320 -26.68 30.39 19.80
N LEU A 321 -25.47 30.75 20.25
CA LEU A 321 -24.20 30.21 19.73
C LEU A 321 -24.12 28.69 19.95
N TYR A 322 -24.52 28.21 21.13
CA TYR A 322 -24.56 26.79 21.46
C TYR A 322 -25.52 26.03 20.53
N ASN A 323 -26.74 26.52 20.36
CA ASN A 323 -27.75 25.86 19.52
C ASN A 323 -27.35 25.89 18.04
N MET A 324 -26.72 26.96 17.54
CA MET A 324 -26.21 26.98 16.16
C MET A 324 -25.03 26.01 15.97
N LEU A 325 -24.13 25.90 16.94
CA LEU A 325 -23.05 24.91 16.93
C LEU A 325 -23.60 23.47 16.98
N LEU A 326 -24.63 23.25 17.79
CA LEU A 326 -25.33 21.97 17.91
C LEU A 326 -25.98 21.60 16.57
N ILE A 327 -26.68 22.51 15.91
CA ILE A 327 -27.31 22.25 14.60
C ILE A 327 -26.24 21.96 13.52
N SER A 328 -25.09 22.67 13.53
CA SER A 328 -24.00 22.41 12.57
C SER A 328 -23.50 20.96 12.66
N SER A 329 -23.37 20.45 13.87
CA SER A 329 -22.82 19.11 14.15
C SER A 329 -23.88 18.00 14.25
N CYS A 330 -25.14 18.36 14.46
CA CYS A 330 -26.25 17.48 14.77
C CYS A 330 -27.53 17.97 14.09
N MET A 331 -27.69 17.69 12.80
CA MET A 331 -28.82 18.19 12.00
C MET A 331 -30.20 17.90 12.63
N PRO A 332 -30.51 16.71 13.17
CA PRO A 332 -31.83 16.45 13.75
C PRO A 332 -32.15 17.29 14.99
N ALA A 333 -31.13 17.83 15.67
CA ALA A 333 -31.33 18.75 16.79
C ALA A 333 -31.97 20.09 16.36
N MET A 334 -32.03 20.36 15.05
CA MET A 334 -32.72 21.53 14.50
C MET A 334 -34.23 21.48 14.74
N VAL A 335 -34.86 20.31 14.63
CA VAL A 335 -36.33 20.16 14.70
C VAL A 335 -36.93 20.72 16.00
N PRO A 336 -36.44 20.37 17.20
CA PRO A 336 -36.96 20.96 18.43
C PRO A 336 -36.65 22.47 18.56
N VAL A 337 -35.57 22.95 17.95
CA VAL A 337 -35.18 24.37 17.99
C VAL A 337 -36.05 25.22 17.07
N ILE A 338 -36.37 24.76 15.86
CA ILE A 338 -37.15 25.53 14.87
C ILE A 338 -38.64 25.58 15.20
N LEU A 339 -39.21 24.50 15.74
CA LEU A 339 -40.65 24.33 15.94
C LEU A 339 -41.35 25.52 16.64
N PRO A 340 -40.89 25.99 17.82
CA PRO A 340 -41.57 27.10 18.52
C PRO A 340 -41.56 28.41 17.72
N TYR A 341 -40.51 28.68 16.94
CA TYR A 341 -40.44 29.90 16.11
C TYR A 341 -41.22 29.76 14.81
N PHE A 342 -41.32 28.54 14.28
CA PHE A 342 -42.07 28.24 13.08
C PHE A 342 -43.58 28.37 13.28
N GLU A 343 -44.09 27.88 14.42
CA GLU A 343 -45.50 28.03 14.81
C GLU A 343 -45.88 29.51 14.96
N ARG A 344 -44.94 30.36 15.39
CA ARG A 344 -45.15 31.80 15.48
C ARG A 344 -45.07 32.50 14.13
N SER A 345 -44.10 32.15 13.29
CA SER A 345 -43.92 32.70 11.95
C SER A 345 -43.22 31.68 11.05
N GLN A 346 -43.91 31.26 9.98
CA GLN A 346 -43.38 30.29 9.02
C GLN A 346 -42.10 30.79 8.31
N TRP A 347 -41.92 32.11 8.20
CA TRP A 347 -40.73 32.73 7.60
C TRP A 347 -39.44 32.48 8.40
N SER A 348 -39.54 32.14 9.69
CA SER A 348 -38.39 31.73 10.51
C SER A 348 -37.66 30.51 9.93
N ALA A 349 -38.35 29.66 9.15
CA ALA A 349 -37.73 28.52 8.48
C ALA A 349 -36.62 28.92 7.50
N ILE A 350 -36.74 30.07 6.84
CA ILE A 350 -35.74 30.55 5.88
C ILE A 350 -34.37 30.70 6.55
N TYR A 351 -34.34 31.23 7.78
CA TYR A 351 -33.11 31.39 8.56
C TYR A 351 -32.38 30.05 8.76
N PHE A 352 -33.09 29.02 9.22
CA PHE A 352 -32.51 27.70 9.46
C PHE A 352 -32.12 26.98 8.16
N VAL A 353 -32.94 27.09 7.11
CA VAL A 353 -32.63 26.49 5.80
C VAL A 353 -31.36 27.09 5.21
N ILE A 354 -31.19 28.41 5.25
CA ILE A 354 -29.97 29.07 4.77
C ILE A 354 -28.75 28.61 5.57
N PHE A 355 -28.87 28.55 6.91
CA PHE A 355 -27.78 28.06 7.76
C PHE A 355 -27.37 26.63 7.40
N VAL A 356 -28.33 25.71 7.23
CA VAL A 356 -28.05 24.32 6.87
C VAL A 356 -27.41 24.19 5.48
N LEU A 357 -27.87 24.97 4.50
CA LEU A 357 -27.25 25.00 3.17
C LEU A 357 -25.78 25.43 3.23
N LEU A 358 -25.47 26.46 4.01
CA LEU A 358 -24.10 26.95 4.17
C LEU A 358 -23.23 26.01 5.02
N ALA A 359 -23.70 25.61 6.20
CA ALA A 359 -22.92 24.81 7.14
C ALA A 359 -22.75 23.36 6.66
N HIS A 360 -23.84 22.70 6.28
CA HIS A 360 -23.84 21.27 5.99
C HIS A 360 -23.53 20.94 4.53
N PHE A 361 -24.16 21.64 3.58
CA PHE A 361 -23.94 21.34 2.15
C PHE A 361 -22.67 21.96 1.61
N PHE A 362 -22.29 23.16 2.08
CA PHE A 362 -21.06 23.82 1.63
C PHE A 362 -19.85 23.50 2.54
N VAL A 363 -19.86 23.93 3.80
CA VAL A 363 -18.68 23.80 4.69
C VAL A 363 -18.31 22.35 4.98
N ALA A 364 -19.27 21.47 5.28
CA ALA A 364 -18.95 20.05 5.55
C ALA A 364 -18.40 19.33 4.31
N LYS A 365 -18.95 19.57 3.11
CA LYS A 365 -18.43 18.98 1.85
C LYS A 365 -17.07 19.54 1.48
N LEU A 366 -16.83 20.83 1.70
CA LEU A 366 -15.52 21.45 1.54
C LEU A 366 -14.48 20.83 2.47
N THR A 367 -14.86 20.57 3.72
CA THR A 367 -14.00 19.91 4.72
C THR A 367 -13.57 18.52 4.24
N ILE A 368 -14.49 17.73 3.67
CA ILE A 368 -14.17 16.41 3.10
C ILE A 368 -13.18 16.55 1.94
N ALA A 369 -13.42 17.49 1.02
CA ALA A 369 -12.57 17.66 -0.15
C ALA A 369 -11.14 18.10 0.21
N VAL A 370 -10.99 19.07 1.10
CA VAL A 370 -9.68 19.61 1.50
C VAL A 370 -8.90 18.62 2.35
N SER A 371 -9.54 18.00 3.35
CA SER A 371 -8.90 16.98 4.20
C SER A 371 -8.33 15.84 3.35
N TYR A 372 -9.10 15.35 2.38
CA TYR A 372 -8.67 14.32 1.46
C TYR A 372 -7.52 14.78 0.55
N ARG A 373 -7.63 15.96 -0.09
CA ARG A 373 -6.58 16.49 -0.98
C ARG A 373 -5.25 16.65 -0.25
N THR A 374 -5.26 17.20 0.96
CA THR A 374 -4.05 17.35 1.77
C THR A 374 -3.49 16.00 2.21
N TYR A 375 -4.35 15.08 2.64
CA TYR A 375 -3.93 13.71 2.97
C TYR A 375 -3.27 13.00 1.77
N LYS A 376 -3.88 13.09 0.58
CA LYS A 376 -3.37 12.49 -0.67
C LYS A 376 -1.98 13.05 -1.00
N LYS A 377 -1.85 14.39 -1.04
CA LYS A 377 -0.58 15.08 -1.32
C LYS A 377 0.53 14.70 -0.33
N ASN A 378 0.20 14.56 0.94
CA ASN A 378 1.17 14.17 1.97
C ASN A 378 1.59 12.71 1.87
N THR A 379 0.64 11.83 1.54
CA THR A 379 0.90 10.40 1.33
C THR A 379 1.78 10.18 0.11
N GLU A 380 1.54 10.92 -0.97
CA GLU A 380 2.37 10.92 -2.18
C GLU A 380 3.82 11.32 -1.88
N LYS A 381 4.04 12.49 -1.24
CA LYS A 381 5.38 12.96 -0.83
C LYS A 381 6.13 11.94 -0.01
N MET A 382 5.43 11.27 0.90
CA MET A 382 6.03 10.29 1.79
C MET A 382 6.30 8.96 1.08
N LEU A 383 5.50 8.59 0.07
CA LEU A 383 5.79 7.48 -0.82
C LEU A 383 7.03 7.77 -1.68
N ILE A 384 7.18 8.99 -2.21
CA ILE A 384 8.41 9.43 -2.91
C ILE A 384 9.63 9.30 -2.00
N LYS A 385 9.57 9.80 -0.75
CA LYS A 385 10.65 9.62 0.24
C LYS A 385 10.99 8.15 0.53
N ARG A 386 10.03 7.25 0.38
CA ARG A 386 10.28 5.79 0.53
C ARG A 386 11.00 5.23 -0.68
N LEU A 387 10.63 5.67 -1.88
CA LEU A 387 11.27 5.28 -3.13
C LEU A 387 12.73 5.78 -3.18
N GLN A 388 12.98 7.00 -2.72
CA GLN A 388 14.34 7.55 -2.56
C GLN A 388 15.21 6.66 -1.65
N LYS A 389 14.73 6.34 -0.44
CA LYS A 389 15.44 5.44 0.50
C LYS A 389 15.76 4.08 -0.11
N ARG A 390 14.82 3.53 -0.90
CA ARG A 390 15.02 2.28 -1.62
C ARG A 390 16.14 2.41 -2.65
N LYS A 391 16.11 3.45 -3.50
CA LYS A 391 17.13 3.66 -4.54
C LYS A 391 18.52 3.91 -3.93
N ILE A 392 18.63 4.69 -2.85
CA ILE A 392 19.88 4.90 -2.10
C ILE A 392 20.44 3.57 -1.59
N ALA A 393 19.60 2.75 -0.96
CA ALA A 393 20.02 1.48 -0.40
C ALA A 393 20.48 0.47 -1.46
N LEU A 394 19.74 0.39 -2.57
CA LEU A 394 20.09 -0.50 -3.68
C LEU A 394 21.32 -0.01 -4.44
N ARG A 395 21.53 1.31 -4.52
CA ARG A 395 22.77 1.87 -5.07
C ARG A 395 23.97 1.49 -4.22
N LYS A 396 23.89 1.62 -2.89
CA LYS A 396 24.98 1.17 -2.00
C LYS A 396 25.25 -0.33 -2.10
N ALA A 397 24.22 -1.15 -2.27
CA ALA A 397 24.42 -2.59 -2.52
C ALA A 397 25.11 -2.84 -3.86
N PHE A 398 24.69 -2.14 -4.91
CA PHE A 398 25.26 -2.26 -6.25
C PHE A 398 26.71 -1.80 -6.31
N ASP A 399 27.02 -0.64 -5.72
CA ASP A 399 28.38 -0.10 -5.60
C ASP A 399 29.28 -1.06 -4.83
N LEU A 400 28.74 -1.73 -3.79
CA LEU A 400 29.48 -2.75 -3.08
C LEU A 400 29.77 -3.95 -3.96
N LEU A 401 28.80 -4.44 -4.74
CA LEU A 401 28.89 -5.66 -5.54
C LEU A 401 29.60 -5.51 -6.89
N ARG A 402 29.93 -4.29 -7.29
CA ARG A 402 30.63 -4.01 -8.53
C ARG A 402 31.98 -4.75 -8.57
N ASP A 403 32.29 -5.30 -9.74
CA ASP A 403 33.59 -5.92 -10.03
C ASP A 403 34.43 -4.91 -10.83
N ASP A 404 35.31 -4.17 -10.14
CA ASP A 404 36.09 -3.06 -10.73
C ASP A 404 37.26 -3.54 -11.60
N GLU A 405 37.70 -4.78 -11.41
CA GLU A 405 38.99 -5.27 -11.93
C GLU A 405 38.92 -5.87 -13.35
N VAL A 406 37.73 -6.18 -13.89
CA VAL A 406 37.62 -7.06 -15.07
C VAL A 406 37.54 -6.32 -16.41
N THR A 407 37.15 -5.04 -16.43
CA THR A 407 37.01 -4.31 -17.70
C THR A 407 37.30 -2.84 -17.51
N GLY A 408 38.28 -2.28 -18.24
CA GLY A 408 38.53 -0.83 -18.36
C GLY A 408 37.40 -0.03 -19.02
N LYS A 409 36.14 -0.45 -18.85
CA LYS A 409 34.92 0.25 -19.26
C LYS A 409 34.38 1.04 -18.06
N THR A 410 33.92 2.25 -18.34
CA THR A 410 33.31 3.22 -17.42
C THR A 410 31.95 2.80 -16.83
N HIS A 411 31.42 1.63 -17.19
CA HIS A 411 30.08 1.18 -16.76
C HIS A 411 30.17 0.23 -15.56
N SER A 412 29.46 0.59 -14.49
CA SER A 412 29.33 -0.22 -13.28
C SER A 412 28.44 -1.42 -13.55
N ILE A 413 28.94 -2.64 -13.33
CA ILE A 413 28.31 -3.90 -13.73
C ILE A 413 28.40 -4.94 -12.59
N VAL A 414 27.37 -5.79 -12.44
CA VAL A 414 27.34 -6.93 -11.50
C VAL A 414 27.27 -8.26 -12.25
N SER A 415 28.13 -9.21 -11.89
CA SER A 415 28.21 -10.55 -12.49
C SER A 415 27.16 -11.55 -11.95
N LEU A 416 26.83 -12.58 -12.74
CA LEU A 416 25.95 -13.68 -12.33
C LEU A 416 26.43 -14.41 -11.08
N GLU A 417 27.74 -14.60 -10.92
CA GLU A 417 28.33 -15.29 -9.77
C GLU A 417 28.09 -14.51 -8.46
N SER A 418 28.31 -13.19 -8.51
CA SER A 418 27.98 -12.28 -7.41
C SER A 418 26.49 -12.34 -7.06
N TRP A 419 25.60 -12.41 -8.06
CA TRP A 419 24.16 -12.57 -7.83
C TRP A 419 23.80 -13.87 -7.08
N ILE A 420 24.36 -15.00 -7.52
CA ILE A 420 24.12 -16.31 -6.88
C ILE A 420 24.63 -16.30 -5.44
N ALA A 421 25.81 -15.73 -5.18
CA ALA A 421 26.39 -15.60 -3.84
C ALA A 421 25.49 -14.80 -2.90
N ILE A 422 24.91 -13.68 -3.36
CA ILE A 422 23.98 -12.87 -2.55
C ILE A 422 22.68 -13.64 -2.27
N CYS A 423 22.17 -14.39 -3.25
CA CYS A 423 20.92 -15.14 -3.11
C CYS A 423 20.98 -16.16 -1.96
N GLN A 424 22.16 -16.72 -1.66
CA GLN A 424 22.38 -17.59 -0.49
C GLN A 424 22.02 -16.89 0.83
N TYR A 425 22.29 -15.59 0.95
CA TYR A 425 21.96 -14.80 2.14
C TYR A 425 20.53 -14.26 2.12
N LEU A 426 20.02 -13.84 0.95
CA LEU A 426 18.70 -13.23 0.81
C LEU A 426 17.54 -14.24 0.91
N LYS A 427 17.68 -15.36 0.19
CA LYS A 427 16.66 -16.42 0.05
C LYS A 427 17.38 -17.77 0.09
N PRO A 428 17.78 -18.26 1.28
CA PRO A 428 18.45 -19.56 1.43
C PRO A 428 17.58 -20.75 0.99
N SER A 429 16.28 -20.53 0.79
CA SER A 429 15.36 -21.51 0.21
C SER A 429 15.55 -21.75 -1.29
N TRP A 430 16.15 -20.81 -2.01
CA TRP A 430 16.32 -20.91 -3.46
C TRP A 430 17.49 -21.80 -3.82
N THR A 431 17.31 -22.62 -4.86
CA THR A 431 18.42 -23.34 -5.49
C THR A 431 19.18 -22.43 -6.44
N ASP A 432 20.45 -22.73 -6.73
CA ASP A 432 21.25 -21.93 -7.68
C ASP A 432 20.56 -21.82 -9.04
N GLU A 433 19.90 -22.89 -9.50
CA GLU A 433 19.07 -22.92 -10.72
C GLU A 433 17.91 -21.90 -10.69
N GLU A 434 17.29 -21.71 -9.53
CA GLU A 434 16.17 -20.78 -9.36
C GLU A 434 16.67 -19.33 -9.35
N ALA A 435 17.84 -19.08 -8.74
CA ALA A 435 18.49 -17.78 -8.76
C ALA A 435 18.95 -17.39 -10.18
N GLN A 436 19.47 -18.36 -10.95
CA GLN A 436 19.82 -18.19 -12.37
C GLN A 436 18.60 -17.91 -13.24
N LEU A 437 17.50 -18.65 -13.06
CA LEU A 437 16.23 -18.41 -13.77
C LEU A 437 15.72 -16.98 -13.57
N VAL A 438 15.82 -16.46 -12.34
CA VAL A 438 15.43 -15.07 -12.05
C VAL A 438 16.37 -14.07 -12.72
N PHE A 439 17.68 -14.34 -12.72
CA PHE A 439 18.67 -13.50 -13.39
C PHE A 439 18.37 -13.37 -14.90
N PHE A 440 18.19 -14.50 -15.58
CA PHE A 440 17.88 -14.55 -17.01
C PHE A 440 16.49 -14.00 -17.37
N SER A 441 15.60 -13.80 -16.39
CA SER A 441 14.33 -13.12 -16.65
C SER A 441 14.49 -11.61 -16.88
N VAL A 442 15.62 -11.03 -16.49
CA VAL A 442 15.92 -9.59 -16.60
C VAL A 442 17.07 -9.30 -17.57
N ASP A 443 18.04 -10.22 -17.69
CA ASP A 443 19.13 -10.15 -18.67
C ASP A 443 18.63 -10.46 -20.09
N GLU A 444 18.06 -9.46 -20.76
CA GLU A 444 17.59 -9.55 -22.15
C GLU A 444 18.75 -9.70 -23.15
N ASP A 445 19.91 -9.08 -22.84
CA ASP A 445 21.09 -9.01 -23.71
C ASP A 445 21.97 -10.27 -23.63
N ARG A 446 21.77 -11.09 -22.58
CA ARG A 446 22.44 -12.38 -22.34
C ARG A 446 23.95 -12.27 -22.19
N ASP A 447 24.44 -11.15 -21.67
CA ASP A 447 25.87 -10.94 -21.47
C ASP A 447 26.37 -11.51 -20.13
N GLY A 448 25.47 -12.07 -19.31
CA GLY A 448 25.82 -12.64 -18.00
C GLY A 448 26.11 -11.56 -16.95
N THR A 449 25.75 -10.32 -17.25
CA THR A 449 26.01 -9.15 -16.41
C THR A 449 24.79 -8.23 -16.32
N VAL A 450 24.77 -7.36 -15.31
CA VAL A 450 23.57 -6.58 -14.98
C VAL A 450 23.95 -5.14 -14.65
N ASP A 451 23.26 -4.19 -15.29
CA ASP A 451 23.37 -2.75 -15.00
C ASP A 451 22.54 -2.35 -13.76
N PHE A 452 22.61 -1.08 -13.34
CA PHE A 452 21.86 -0.64 -12.17
C PHE A 452 20.32 -0.76 -12.34
N ALA A 453 19.80 -0.50 -13.55
CA ALA A 453 18.37 -0.51 -13.81
C ALA A 453 17.79 -1.94 -13.81
N GLN A 454 18.52 -2.89 -14.39
CA GLN A 454 18.27 -4.32 -14.35
C GLN A 454 18.48 -4.88 -12.93
N PHE A 455 19.49 -4.41 -12.18
CA PHE A 455 19.69 -4.82 -10.78
C PHE A 455 18.51 -4.41 -9.88
N MET A 456 17.95 -3.21 -10.10
CA MET A 456 16.73 -2.77 -9.43
C MET A 456 15.52 -3.67 -9.74
N GLN A 457 15.41 -4.18 -10.97
CA GLN A 457 14.36 -5.13 -11.36
C GLN A 457 14.55 -6.49 -10.69
N LEU A 458 15.78 -7.00 -10.62
CA LEU A 458 16.11 -8.23 -9.88
C LEU A 458 15.78 -8.10 -8.39
N ALA A 459 16.11 -6.96 -7.78
CA ALA A 459 15.73 -6.65 -6.40
C ALA A 459 14.20 -6.64 -6.18
N SER A 460 13.41 -6.27 -7.18
CA SER A 460 11.94 -6.26 -7.10
C SER A 460 11.34 -7.66 -6.97
N VAL A 461 12.00 -8.65 -7.56
CA VAL A 461 11.57 -10.05 -7.63
C VAL A 461 11.84 -10.78 -6.31
N LEU A 462 12.97 -10.49 -5.66
CA LEU A 462 13.52 -11.23 -4.52
C LEU A 462 12.55 -11.45 -3.33
N VAL A 463 11.64 -10.53 -3.07
CA VAL A 463 10.90 -10.56 -1.80
C VAL A 463 9.62 -11.37 -1.83
N ASN A 464 8.94 -11.47 -2.97
CA ASN A 464 7.64 -12.14 -3.04
C ASN A 464 7.48 -13.06 -4.26
N ALA A 465 8.53 -13.26 -5.07
CA ALA A 465 8.49 -14.30 -6.08
C ALA A 465 8.53 -15.67 -5.41
N ASN A 466 7.43 -16.40 -5.55
CA ASN A 466 7.43 -17.84 -5.32
C ASN A 466 7.62 -18.50 -6.68
N ILE A 467 8.72 -19.23 -6.80
CA ILE A 467 8.99 -20.08 -7.95
C ILE A 467 8.39 -21.43 -7.59
N SER A 468 7.16 -21.68 -8.04
CA SER A 468 6.56 -22.99 -7.85
C SER A 468 7.06 -23.91 -8.96
N LYS A 469 7.72 -25.00 -8.55
CA LYS A 469 7.94 -26.15 -9.43
C LYS A 469 6.61 -26.84 -9.56
N ARG A 470 6.01 -26.82 -10.76
CA ARG A 470 4.84 -27.65 -11.01
C ARG A 470 5.32 -29.10 -11.18
N ASN A 471 5.62 -29.76 -10.06
CA ASN A 471 5.97 -31.17 -10.06
C ASN A 471 4.77 -31.96 -10.57
N ARG A 472 4.95 -32.65 -11.70
CA ARG A 472 4.13 -33.81 -12.05
C ARG A 472 4.53 -34.90 -11.06
N TYR A 473 3.95 -34.90 -9.86
CA TYR A 473 4.14 -35.97 -8.90
C TYR A 473 3.68 -37.29 -9.54
N SER A 474 4.62 -38.22 -9.73
CA SER A 474 4.36 -39.62 -10.00
C SER A 474 4.09 -40.32 -8.67
N ILE A 475 2.82 -40.54 -8.33
CA ILE A 475 2.41 -41.38 -7.20
C ILE A 475 1.62 -42.57 -7.77
N GLN A 476 1.94 -43.76 -7.27
CA GLN A 476 1.68 -45.11 -7.79
C GLN A 476 0.20 -45.57 -7.85
N PHE A 477 -0.80 -44.70 -7.65
CA PHE A 477 -2.23 -45.08 -7.63
C PHE A 477 -3.07 -44.34 -8.70
N ASP A 478 -2.99 -44.81 -9.95
CA ASP A 478 -3.72 -44.24 -11.09
C ASP A 478 -5.26 -44.21 -10.92
N GLY A 479 -5.84 -45.16 -10.18
CA GLY A 479 -7.29 -45.26 -9.98
C GLY A 479 -7.88 -44.10 -9.17
N LEU A 480 -7.23 -43.73 -8.07
CA LEU A 480 -7.66 -42.63 -7.20
C LEU A 480 -7.58 -41.28 -7.92
N ARG A 481 -6.56 -41.11 -8.77
CA ARG A 481 -6.37 -39.89 -9.58
C ARG A 481 -7.42 -39.78 -10.70
N LYS A 482 -7.80 -40.88 -11.35
CA LYS A 482 -8.92 -40.89 -12.30
C LYS A 482 -10.22 -40.47 -11.62
N TRP A 483 -10.44 -40.90 -10.39
CA TRP A 483 -11.60 -40.46 -9.61
C TRP A 483 -11.50 -38.98 -9.21
N GLN A 484 -10.35 -38.53 -8.71
CA GLN A 484 -10.11 -37.12 -8.39
C GLN A 484 -10.32 -36.18 -9.59
N HIS A 485 -9.81 -36.55 -10.77
CA HIS A 485 -10.01 -35.79 -12.00
C HIS A 485 -11.47 -35.75 -12.43
N ARG A 486 -12.22 -36.86 -12.29
CA ARG A 486 -13.67 -36.88 -12.56
C ARG A 486 -14.44 -35.99 -11.59
N VAL A 487 -14.12 -36.03 -10.30
CA VAL A 487 -14.75 -35.14 -9.31
C VAL A 487 -14.43 -33.68 -9.63
N ARG A 488 -13.17 -33.37 -9.96
CA ARG A 488 -12.75 -32.02 -10.38
C ARG A 488 -13.47 -31.55 -11.65
N SER A 489 -13.61 -32.41 -12.66
CA SER A 489 -14.29 -32.05 -13.91
C SER A 489 -15.78 -31.79 -13.70
N VAL A 490 -16.43 -32.53 -12.81
CA VAL A 490 -17.84 -32.32 -12.47
C VAL A 490 -18.03 -31.05 -11.64
N LEU A 491 -17.17 -30.82 -10.64
CA LEU A 491 -17.24 -29.64 -9.78
C LEU A 491 -17.00 -28.33 -10.55
N LEU A 492 -16.06 -28.34 -11.51
CA LEU A 492 -15.73 -27.22 -12.39
C LEU A 492 -16.48 -27.26 -13.73
N ALA A 493 -17.55 -28.05 -13.84
CA ALA A 493 -18.35 -28.05 -15.06
C ALA A 493 -19.01 -26.67 -15.20
N GLU A 494 -18.70 -26.00 -16.30
CA GLU A 494 -19.15 -24.64 -16.60
C GLU A 494 -20.15 -24.65 -17.76
N THR A 495 -21.18 -23.81 -17.66
CA THR A 495 -22.05 -23.45 -18.78
C THR A 495 -22.16 -21.95 -18.90
N LYS A 496 -22.28 -21.43 -20.12
CA LYS A 496 -22.45 -19.99 -20.37
C LYS A 496 -23.95 -19.69 -20.48
N ILE A 497 -24.49 -18.95 -19.53
CA ILE A 497 -25.87 -18.46 -19.57
C ILE A 497 -25.82 -16.93 -19.62
N PHE A 498 -26.48 -16.31 -20.59
CA PHE A 498 -26.46 -14.85 -20.81
C PHE A 498 -25.04 -14.22 -20.88
N GLY A 499 -24.07 -14.95 -21.43
CA GLY A 499 -22.69 -14.47 -21.59
C GLY A 499 -21.80 -14.62 -20.34
N TYR A 500 -22.35 -15.07 -19.21
CA TYR A 500 -21.59 -15.31 -17.97
C TYR A 500 -21.34 -16.81 -17.72
N PRO A 501 -20.13 -17.21 -17.27
CA PRO A 501 -19.84 -18.60 -16.93
C PRO A 501 -20.46 -18.97 -15.58
N PHE A 502 -21.34 -19.96 -15.56
CA PHE A 502 -21.94 -20.54 -14.36
C PHE A 502 -21.35 -21.92 -14.09
N VAL A 503 -20.81 -22.11 -12.88
CA VAL A 503 -20.28 -23.39 -12.42
C VAL A 503 -21.38 -24.19 -11.72
N TYR A 504 -21.69 -25.40 -12.18
CA TYR A 504 -22.79 -26.21 -11.61
C TYR A 504 -22.63 -26.48 -10.11
N GLY A 505 -21.39 -26.75 -9.66
CA GLY A 505 -21.10 -26.94 -8.23
C GLY A 505 -21.46 -25.72 -7.38
N GLU A 506 -21.27 -24.51 -7.91
CA GLU A 506 -21.61 -23.28 -7.19
C GLU A 506 -23.12 -23.02 -7.16
N MET A 507 -23.86 -23.44 -8.19
CA MET A 507 -25.33 -23.37 -8.20
C MET A 507 -25.97 -24.29 -7.15
N VAL A 508 -25.48 -25.53 -7.01
CA VAL A 508 -25.95 -26.46 -5.98
C VAL A 508 -25.67 -25.91 -4.58
N VAL A 509 -24.46 -25.38 -4.37
CA VAL A 509 -24.10 -24.73 -3.11
C VAL A 509 -24.95 -23.49 -2.86
N GLY A 510 -25.22 -22.69 -3.89
CA GLY A 510 -26.10 -21.53 -3.81
C GLY A 510 -27.52 -21.91 -3.38
N PHE A 511 -28.07 -22.99 -3.95
CA PHE A 511 -29.36 -23.54 -3.54
C PHE A 511 -29.36 -24.00 -2.07
N LEU A 512 -28.32 -24.71 -1.63
CA LEU A 512 -28.16 -25.10 -0.22
C LEU A 512 -28.06 -23.88 0.72
N ILE A 513 -27.44 -22.78 0.28
CA ILE A 513 -27.38 -21.53 1.04
C ILE A 513 -28.77 -20.91 1.18
N VAL A 514 -29.55 -20.86 0.11
CA VAL A 514 -30.94 -20.37 0.17
C VAL A 514 -31.78 -21.22 1.14
N LEU A 515 -31.67 -22.55 1.06
CA LEU A 515 -32.33 -23.45 2.02
C LEU A 515 -31.86 -23.20 3.46
N SER A 516 -30.58 -22.92 3.67
CA SER A 516 -30.03 -22.57 4.98
C SER A 516 -30.56 -21.24 5.52
N ILE A 517 -30.81 -20.24 4.66
CA ILE A 517 -31.41 -18.97 5.07
C ILE A 517 -32.88 -19.19 5.44
N ILE A 518 -33.62 -19.98 4.66
CA ILE A 518 -35.02 -20.34 4.98
C ILE A 518 -35.08 -21.08 6.32
N GLN A 519 -34.22 -22.08 6.52
CA GLN A 519 -34.13 -22.79 7.80
C GLN A 519 -33.82 -21.81 8.94
N ALA A 520 -32.89 -20.86 8.74
CA ALA A 520 -32.53 -19.89 9.76
C ALA A 520 -33.69 -18.96 10.15
N THR A 521 -34.46 -18.47 9.19
CA THR A 521 -35.61 -17.59 9.46
C THR A 521 -36.75 -18.33 10.17
N GLN A 522 -36.99 -19.61 9.81
CA GLN A 522 -38.04 -20.40 10.44
C GLN A 522 -37.72 -20.79 11.89
N VAL A 523 -36.45 -21.07 12.22
CA VAL A 523 -36.03 -21.35 13.62
C VAL A 523 -36.28 -20.16 14.55
N ASN A 524 -36.14 -18.94 14.05
CA ASN A 524 -36.29 -17.73 14.85
C ASN A 524 -37.73 -17.19 14.90
N ASN A 525 -38.68 -17.85 14.23
CA ASN A 525 -40.06 -17.38 14.20
C ASN A 525 -40.80 -17.80 15.48
N TYR A 526 -41.11 -16.81 16.32
CA TYR A 526 -41.70 -16.98 17.66
C TYR A 526 -43.11 -17.59 17.66
N ALA A 527 -43.78 -17.67 16.50
CA ALA A 527 -45.12 -18.25 16.38
C ALA A 527 -45.12 -19.79 16.34
N LEU A 528 -43.96 -20.45 16.24
CA LEU A 528 -43.83 -21.87 15.87
C LEU A 528 -43.05 -22.71 16.90
N THR A 529 -43.21 -22.40 18.19
CA THR A 529 -42.13 -22.56 19.18
C THR A 529 -41.87 -23.96 19.74
N TYR A 530 -42.80 -24.94 19.70
CA TYR A 530 -42.62 -26.16 20.51
C TYR A 530 -42.30 -27.47 19.75
N SER A 531 -42.93 -27.76 18.60
CA SER A 531 -42.67 -29.03 17.87
C SER A 531 -41.77 -28.86 16.65
N LEU A 532 -41.97 -27.79 15.86
CA LEU A 532 -41.25 -27.57 14.61
C LEU A 532 -39.81 -27.07 14.82
N ASN A 533 -39.52 -26.45 15.97
CA ASN A 533 -38.15 -26.03 16.32
C ASN A 533 -37.16 -27.19 16.38
N HIS A 534 -37.58 -28.38 16.83
CA HIS A 534 -36.70 -29.55 16.85
C HIS A 534 -36.38 -30.04 15.43
N THR A 535 -37.39 -30.09 14.55
CA THR A 535 -37.25 -30.45 13.15
C THR A 535 -36.35 -29.48 12.39
N TRP A 536 -36.54 -28.17 12.57
CA TRP A 536 -35.70 -27.15 11.91
C TRP A 536 -34.26 -27.12 12.42
N ARG A 537 -34.02 -27.47 13.69
CA ARG A 537 -32.68 -27.68 14.23
C ARG A 537 -32.02 -28.91 13.61
N PHE A 538 -32.76 -30.01 13.45
CA PHE A 538 -32.29 -31.20 12.75
C PHE A 538 -31.93 -30.91 11.29
N VAL A 539 -32.80 -30.20 10.56
CA VAL A 539 -32.52 -29.73 9.19
C VAL A 539 -31.26 -28.86 9.16
N GLY A 540 -31.07 -27.99 10.15
CA GLY A 540 -29.85 -27.18 10.29
C GLY A 540 -28.57 -28.03 10.43
N ILE A 541 -28.62 -29.16 11.13
CA ILE A 541 -27.51 -30.11 11.27
C ILE A 541 -27.29 -30.87 9.95
N CYS A 542 -28.36 -31.32 9.30
CA CYS A 542 -28.28 -31.95 7.97
C CYS A 542 -27.61 -31.01 6.96
N LEU A 543 -28.01 -29.74 6.92
CA LEU A 543 -27.39 -28.73 6.06
C LEU A 543 -25.91 -28.53 6.42
N LEU A 544 -25.57 -28.38 7.71
CA LEU A 544 -24.17 -28.28 8.14
C LEU A 544 -23.32 -29.47 7.68
N SER A 545 -23.88 -30.69 7.74
CA SER A 545 -23.21 -31.90 7.27
C SER A 545 -22.99 -31.91 5.74
N LEU A 546 -23.98 -31.47 4.96
CA LEU A 546 -23.85 -31.33 3.49
C LEU A 546 -22.79 -30.31 3.12
N PHE A 547 -22.72 -29.18 3.83
CA PHE A 547 -21.65 -28.20 3.61
C PHE A 547 -20.26 -28.75 3.97
N THR A 548 -20.14 -29.57 5.02
CA THR A 548 -18.86 -30.22 5.30
C THR A 548 -18.48 -31.28 4.28
N LEU A 549 -19.47 -31.97 3.72
CA LEU A 549 -19.24 -32.91 2.62
C LEU A 549 -18.78 -32.17 1.35
N GLU A 550 -19.37 -31.02 1.05
CA GLU A 550 -18.91 -30.14 -0.04
C GLU A 550 -17.45 -29.69 0.16
N ILE A 551 -17.09 -29.26 1.37
CA ILE A 551 -15.70 -28.88 1.72
C ILE A 551 -14.76 -30.08 1.53
N ALA A 552 -15.14 -31.26 1.99
CA ALA A 552 -14.34 -32.49 1.83
C ALA A 552 -14.15 -32.87 0.36
N LEU A 553 -15.21 -32.77 -0.46
CA LEU A 553 -15.16 -33.00 -1.90
C LEU A 553 -14.25 -31.98 -2.61
N LYS A 554 -14.30 -30.70 -2.23
CA LYS A 554 -13.42 -29.65 -2.75
C LYS A 554 -11.95 -29.89 -2.36
N LEU A 555 -11.69 -30.26 -1.11
CA LEU A 555 -10.35 -30.58 -0.63
C LEU A 555 -9.77 -31.80 -1.38
N PHE A 556 -10.61 -32.82 -1.64
CA PHE A 556 -10.21 -33.97 -2.45
C PHE A 556 -9.94 -33.59 -3.91
N ALA A 557 -10.83 -32.81 -4.54
CA ALA A 557 -10.74 -32.45 -5.96
C ALA A 557 -9.55 -31.52 -6.28
N PHE A 558 -9.31 -30.51 -5.46
CA PHE A 558 -8.23 -29.53 -5.66
C PHE A 558 -6.90 -29.96 -5.02
N GLY A 559 -6.95 -30.81 -4.00
CA GLY A 559 -5.79 -31.14 -3.17
C GLY A 559 -5.51 -30.06 -2.11
N TYR A 560 -4.65 -30.39 -1.16
CA TYR A 560 -4.34 -29.54 -0.01
C TYR A 560 -3.81 -28.16 -0.42
N ASP A 561 -2.82 -28.12 -1.30
CA ASP A 561 -2.15 -26.85 -1.66
C ASP A 561 -3.08 -25.87 -2.40
N GLU A 562 -3.81 -26.33 -3.42
CA GLU A 562 -4.73 -25.47 -4.18
C GLU A 562 -5.96 -25.06 -3.35
N PHE A 563 -6.48 -25.94 -2.48
CA PHE A 563 -7.64 -25.65 -1.62
C PHE A 563 -7.36 -24.52 -0.62
N PHE A 564 -6.24 -24.62 0.11
CA PHE A 564 -5.89 -23.62 1.12
C PHE A 564 -5.44 -22.29 0.51
N HIS A 565 -5.13 -22.20 -0.78
CA HIS A 565 -4.83 -20.91 -1.42
C HIS A 565 -6.09 -20.15 -1.91
N ARG A 566 -7.25 -20.80 -2.00
CA ARG A 566 -8.50 -20.16 -2.46
C ARG A 566 -9.26 -19.50 -1.30
N PRO A 567 -9.55 -18.18 -1.34
CA PRO A 567 -10.12 -17.45 -0.20
C PRO A 567 -11.53 -17.91 0.19
N PHE A 568 -12.39 -18.23 -0.78
CA PHE A 568 -13.74 -18.73 -0.49
C PHE A 568 -13.74 -20.14 0.10
N CYS A 569 -12.76 -20.98 -0.26
CA CYS A 569 -12.59 -22.30 0.35
C CYS A 569 -12.10 -22.19 1.81
N GLN A 570 -11.22 -21.24 2.10
CA GLN A 570 -10.83 -20.92 3.49
C GLN A 570 -12.04 -20.42 4.30
N LEU A 571 -12.84 -19.51 3.73
CA LEU A 571 -14.06 -18.99 4.38
C LEU A 571 -15.05 -20.13 4.71
N ASP A 572 -15.26 -21.07 3.79
CA ASP A 572 -16.12 -22.24 4.03
C ASP A 572 -15.63 -23.09 5.20
N LEU A 573 -14.32 -23.35 5.23
CA LEU A 573 -13.68 -24.12 6.29
C LEU A 573 -13.85 -23.43 7.65
N TRP A 574 -13.60 -22.12 7.73
CA TRP A 574 -13.77 -21.34 8.95
C TRP A 574 -15.22 -21.34 9.43
N ILE A 575 -16.19 -21.07 8.55
CA ILE A 575 -17.61 -21.05 8.91
C ILE A 575 -18.08 -22.44 9.36
N ALA A 576 -17.66 -23.50 8.65
CA ALA A 576 -18.01 -24.87 9.04
C ALA A 576 -17.39 -25.25 10.38
N ALA A 577 -16.12 -24.91 10.62
CA ALA A 577 -15.44 -25.16 11.89
C ALA A 577 -16.15 -24.48 13.06
N VAL A 578 -16.51 -23.19 12.91
CA VAL A 578 -17.28 -22.45 13.92
C VAL A 578 -18.64 -23.13 14.16
N GLY A 579 -19.35 -23.52 13.10
CA GLY A 579 -20.62 -24.24 13.22
C GLY A 579 -20.53 -25.54 14.01
N TRP A 580 -19.51 -26.36 13.74
CA TRP A 580 -19.27 -27.62 14.46
C TRP A 580 -18.83 -27.40 15.92
N VAL A 581 -18.00 -26.39 16.18
CA VAL A 581 -17.56 -26.04 17.54
C VAL A 581 -18.76 -25.64 18.41
N PHE A 582 -19.63 -24.76 17.91
CA PHE A 582 -20.84 -24.36 18.65
C PHE A 582 -21.84 -25.51 18.81
N TYR A 583 -21.98 -26.38 17.81
CA TYR A 583 -22.78 -27.59 17.92
C TYR A 583 -22.25 -28.52 19.02
N LEU A 584 -20.94 -28.77 19.04
CA LEU A 584 -20.28 -29.61 20.04
C LEU A 584 -20.42 -29.03 21.44
N LEU A 585 -20.19 -27.72 21.61
CA LEU A 585 -20.34 -27.02 22.90
C LEU A 585 -21.78 -27.14 23.45
N THR A 586 -22.78 -26.96 22.59
CA THR A 586 -24.20 -27.07 22.98
C THR A 586 -24.58 -28.50 23.34
N SER A 587 -23.97 -29.49 22.68
CA SER A 587 -24.23 -30.92 22.94
C SER A 587 -23.56 -31.42 24.22
N LEU A 588 -22.33 -30.95 24.51
CA LEU A 588 -21.56 -31.38 25.68
C LEU A 588 -21.97 -30.67 26.98
N TYR A 589 -22.42 -29.41 26.90
CA TYR A 589 -22.77 -28.62 28.08
C TYR A 589 -24.28 -28.30 28.11
N PRO A 590 -25.10 -29.06 28.87
CA PRO A 590 -26.57 -28.92 28.90
C PRO A 590 -27.10 -27.60 29.54
N GLY A 591 -26.25 -26.61 29.78
CA GLY A 591 -26.62 -25.25 30.21
C GLY A 591 -26.03 -24.15 29.33
N PHE A 592 -25.47 -24.48 28.16
CA PHE A 592 -24.87 -23.49 27.26
C PHE A 592 -25.95 -22.55 26.69
N PRO A 593 -25.77 -21.21 26.76
CA PRO A 593 -26.81 -20.28 26.34
C PRO A 593 -27.23 -20.45 24.87
N VAL A 594 -28.55 -20.56 24.64
CA VAL A 594 -29.14 -20.74 23.29
C VAL A 594 -28.72 -19.62 22.32
N VAL A 595 -28.44 -18.42 22.86
CA VAL A 595 -27.95 -17.26 22.09
C VAL A 595 -26.69 -17.59 21.27
N PHE A 596 -25.81 -18.46 21.76
CA PHE A 596 -24.61 -18.85 21.01
C PHE A 596 -24.92 -19.80 19.84
N TYR A 597 -25.96 -20.63 19.97
CA TYR A 597 -26.47 -21.41 18.84
C TYR A 597 -27.05 -20.47 17.76
N ASP A 598 -27.80 -19.45 18.17
CA ASP A 598 -28.35 -18.46 17.24
C ASP A 598 -27.25 -17.61 16.59
N LEU A 599 -26.18 -17.30 17.34
CA LEU A 599 -24.97 -16.68 16.79
C LEU A 599 -24.29 -17.60 15.75
N SER A 600 -24.22 -18.91 16.01
CA SER A 600 -23.66 -19.87 15.05
C SER A 600 -24.49 -19.91 13.75
N LEU A 601 -25.80 -19.70 13.84
CA LEU A 601 -26.71 -19.63 12.70
C LEU A 601 -26.44 -18.35 11.89
N ALA A 602 -26.26 -17.21 12.57
CA ALA A 602 -25.87 -15.95 11.93
C ALA A 602 -24.52 -16.04 11.20
N VAL A 603 -23.50 -16.67 11.82
CA VAL A 603 -22.20 -16.90 11.18
C VAL A 603 -22.33 -17.79 9.93
N ARG A 604 -23.18 -18.83 9.99
CA ARG A 604 -23.46 -19.69 8.83
C ARG A 604 -24.08 -18.92 7.65
N SER A 605 -24.90 -17.91 7.92
CA SER A 605 -25.49 -17.03 6.90
C SER A 605 -24.46 -16.21 6.13
N LEU A 606 -23.23 -16.02 6.64
CA LEU A 606 -22.13 -15.38 5.88
C LEU A 606 -21.78 -16.11 4.59
N ARG A 607 -22.18 -17.38 4.44
CA ARG A 607 -22.06 -18.12 3.17
C ARG A 607 -22.80 -17.45 2.02
N VAL A 608 -23.78 -16.58 2.29
CA VAL A 608 -24.45 -15.75 1.28
C VAL A 608 -23.46 -14.90 0.46
N LEU A 609 -22.28 -14.58 1.02
CA LEU A 609 -21.20 -13.90 0.29
C LEU A 609 -20.74 -14.68 -0.94
N LYS A 610 -20.95 -16.00 -1.00
CA LYS A 610 -20.66 -16.84 -2.17
C LYS A 610 -21.67 -16.62 -3.29
N LEU A 611 -22.92 -16.28 -2.98
CA LEU A 611 -23.91 -15.92 -4.00
C LEU A 611 -23.50 -14.64 -4.73
N LEU A 612 -22.85 -13.71 -4.03
CA LEU A 612 -22.26 -12.52 -4.66
C LEU A 612 -21.11 -12.90 -5.60
N ASN A 613 -20.38 -13.97 -5.32
CA ASN A 613 -19.31 -14.48 -6.20
C ASN A 613 -19.83 -15.03 -7.54
N LEU A 614 -21.10 -15.47 -7.58
CA LEU A 614 -21.74 -15.98 -8.79
C LEU A 614 -21.97 -14.87 -9.83
N ILE A 615 -22.06 -13.62 -9.37
CA ILE A 615 -22.34 -12.44 -10.19
C ILE A 615 -21.01 -11.72 -10.47
N PRO A 616 -20.49 -11.73 -11.70
CA PRO A 616 -19.16 -11.19 -12.02
C PRO A 616 -18.88 -9.75 -11.53
N PRO A 617 -19.80 -8.77 -11.67
CA PRO A 617 -19.50 -7.43 -11.14
C PRO A 617 -19.34 -7.40 -9.62
N PHE A 618 -19.99 -8.29 -8.86
CA PHE A 618 -19.82 -8.38 -7.41
C PHE A 618 -18.57 -9.16 -7.01
N HIS A 619 -18.19 -10.19 -7.78
CA HIS A 619 -16.90 -10.89 -7.64
C HIS A 619 -15.74 -9.88 -7.66
N ASP A 620 -15.70 -9.00 -8.66
CA ASP A 620 -14.60 -8.05 -8.84
C ASP A 620 -14.51 -7.04 -7.69
N ILE A 621 -15.66 -6.58 -7.18
CA ILE A 621 -15.75 -5.69 -6.02
C ILE A 621 -15.21 -6.40 -4.77
N LEU A 622 -15.62 -7.65 -4.50
CA LEU A 622 -15.17 -8.42 -3.34
C LEU A 622 -13.66 -8.72 -3.41
N TRP A 623 -13.14 -9.05 -4.58
CA TRP A 623 -11.72 -9.31 -4.77
C TRP A 623 -10.88 -8.04 -4.56
N THR A 624 -11.35 -6.92 -5.10
CA THR A 624 -10.75 -5.59 -4.86
C THR A 624 -10.77 -5.24 -3.38
N MET A 625 -11.89 -5.47 -2.69
CA MET A 625 -12.06 -5.21 -1.25
C MET A 625 -11.10 -6.05 -0.39
N SER A 626 -10.98 -7.34 -0.67
CA SER A 626 -10.01 -8.22 0.01
C SER A 626 -8.58 -7.74 -0.19
N ARG A 627 -8.26 -7.26 -1.40
CA ARG A 627 -6.92 -6.73 -1.70
C ARG A 627 -6.61 -5.44 -0.94
N ILE A 628 -7.57 -4.54 -0.76
CA ILE A 628 -7.35 -3.27 -0.03
C ILE A 628 -7.53 -3.43 1.49
N LEU A 629 -8.05 -4.54 2.00
CA LEU A 629 -8.28 -4.77 3.44
C LEU A 629 -7.04 -4.53 4.33
N PRO A 630 -5.82 -4.98 3.96
CA PRO A 630 -4.61 -4.69 4.75
C PRO A 630 -4.26 -3.20 4.81
N LEU A 631 -4.76 -2.43 3.84
CA LEU A 631 -4.54 -1.00 3.73
C LEU A 631 -5.61 -0.23 4.55
N VAL A 632 -6.88 -0.63 4.43
CA VAL A 632 -8.00 -0.09 5.21
C VAL A 632 -7.76 -0.31 6.71
N SER A 633 -7.35 -1.52 7.11
CA SER A 633 -7.08 -1.85 8.52
C SER A 633 -6.02 -0.96 9.18
N GLN A 634 -5.03 -0.45 8.43
CA GLN A 634 -4.03 0.46 8.97
C GLN A 634 -4.62 1.83 9.33
N LEU A 635 -5.57 2.33 8.52
CA LEU A 635 -6.26 3.58 8.79
C LEU A 635 -7.33 3.40 9.88
N SER A 636 -8.08 2.30 9.85
CA SER A 636 -9.02 1.94 10.91
C SER A 636 -8.33 1.86 12.28
N LEU A 637 -7.13 1.29 12.34
CA LEU A 637 -6.32 1.23 13.57
C LEU A 637 -5.99 2.64 14.11
N VAL A 638 -5.73 3.62 13.25
CA VAL A 638 -5.51 5.02 13.67
C VAL A 638 -6.79 5.59 14.29
N ILE A 639 -7.95 5.36 13.66
CA ILE A 639 -9.25 5.84 14.17
C ILE A 639 -9.56 5.20 15.52
N VAL A 640 -9.43 3.88 15.63
CA VAL A 640 -9.65 3.14 16.89
C VAL A 640 -8.70 3.63 17.98
N SER A 641 -7.45 3.98 17.65
CA SER A 641 -6.51 4.53 18.63
C SER A 641 -6.94 5.89 19.17
N VAL A 642 -7.53 6.75 18.33
CA VAL A 642 -8.11 8.03 18.78
C VAL A 642 -9.34 7.78 19.64
N VAL A 643 -10.25 6.90 19.22
CA VAL A 643 -11.44 6.53 20.02
C VAL A 643 -11.03 5.94 21.38
N TYR A 644 -10.01 5.07 21.43
CA TYR A 644 -9.44 4.54 22.66
C TYR A 644 -8.97 5.66 23.60
N SER A 645 -8.26 6.64 23.05
CA SER A 645 -7.74 7.78 23.81
C SER A 645 -8.88 8.58 24.47
N PHE A 646 -9.93 8.86 23.70
CA PHE A 646 -11.13 9.54 24.22
C PHE A 646 -11.94 8.67 25.18
N ALA A 647 -11.97 7.34 25.00
CA ALA A 647 -12.68 6.42 25.90
C ALA A 647 -12.08 6.43 27.30
N ILE A 648 -10.75 6.40 27.42
CA ILE A 648 -10.07 6.51 28.73
C ILE A 648 -10.35 7.87 29.38
N LEU A 649 -10.35 8.96 28.61
CA LEU A 649 -10.70 10.29 29.12
C LEU A 649 -12.17 10.39 29.56
N ALA A 650 -13.09 9.81 28.79
CA ALA A 650 -14.50 9.81 29.13
C ALA A 650 -14.78 8.95 30.38
N GLN A 651 -14.13 7.79 30.49
CA GLN A 651 -14.25 6.90 31.64
C GLN A 651 -13.75 7.59 32.93
N SER A 652 -12.60 8.26 32.86
CA SER A 652 -12.02 8.96 34.02
C SER A 652 -12.82 10.20 34.46
N ASN A 653 -13.40 10.95 33.51
CA ASN A 653 -14.12 12.19 33.83
C ASN A 653 -15.62 11.99 34.10
N TYR A 654 -16.29 11.10 33.37
CA TYR A 654 -17.76 10.98 33.38
C TYR A 654 -18.26 9.61 33.87
N GLY A 655 -17.40 8.60 33.99
CA GLY A 655 -17.78 7.25 34.40
C GLY A 655 -18.47 7.20 35.76
N PRO A 656 -17.80 7.66 36.84
CA PRO A 656 -18.42 7.69 38.17
C PRO A 656 -19.66 8.58 38.24
N VAL A 657 -19.63 9.69 37.48
CA VAL A 657 -20.68 10.71 37.49
C VAL A 657 -21.99 10.18 36.88
N LEU A 658 -21.93 9.54 35.71
CA LEU A 658 -23.12 8.97 35.07
C LEU A 658 -23.58 7.65 35.73
N ALA A 659 -22.66 6.90 36.33
CA ALA A 659 -23.01 5.72 37.11
C ALA A 659 -23.88 6.09 38.31
N ALA A 660 -23.54 7.17 39.01
CA ALA A 660 -24.26 7.68 40.19
C ALA A 660 -25.42 8.63 39.86
N TYR A 661 -25.92 8.65 38.62
CA TYR A 661 -26.99 9.58 38.21
C TYR A 661 -28.25 9.41 39.09
N PRO A 662 -28.71 10.46 39.79
CA PRO A 662 -29.85 10.38 40.71
C PRO A 662 -31.18 10.37 39.95
N GLU A 663 -32.16 9.63 40.49
CA GLU A 663 -33.50 9.50 39.90
C GLU A 663 -34.24 10.85 39.83
N GLU A 664 -33.95 11.78 40.73
CA GLU A 664 -34.56 13.12 40.77
C GLU A 664 -34.26 13.97 39.52
N LEU A 665 -33.11 13.76 38.90
CA LEU A 665 -32.66 14.48 37.69
C LEU A 665 -33.07 13.77 36.39
N LYS A 666 -33.85 12.70 36.46
CA LYS A 666 -34.39 11.98 35.30
C LYS A 666 -35.09 12.87 34.26
N PRO A 667 -36.00 13.81 34.62
CA PRO A 667 -36.70 14.62 33.62
C PRO A 667 -35.76 15.50 32.79
N ALA A 668 -34.64 15.93 33.36
CA ALA A 668 -33.66 16.79 32.68
C ALA A 668 -32.82 16.07 31.60
N ALA A 669 -32.74 14.73 31.65
CA ALA A 669 -31.96 13.92 30.70
C ALA A 669 -32.77 12.74 30.12
N THR A 670 -34.08 12.95 29.90
CA THR A 670 -35.03 11.90 29.46
C THR A 670 -34.54 11.07 28.27
N PRO A 671 -33.99 11.65 27.17
CA PRO A 671 -33.57 10.87 26.00
C PRO A 671 -32.44 9.89 26.29
N TRP A 672 -31.49 10.27 27.15
CA TRP A 672 -30.39 9.39 27.57
C TRP A 672 -30.82 8.42 28.66
N TYR A 673 -31.70 8.84 29.57
CA TYR A 673 -32.09 8.03 30.72
C TYR A 673 -32.73 6.69 30.31
N VAL A 674 -33.50 6.69 29.21
CA VAL A 674 -34.11 5.46 28.65
C VAL A 674 -33.05 4.45 28.21
N SER A 675 -31.91 4.92 27.71
CA SER A 675 -30.80 4.09 27.21
C SER A 675 -29.61 4.06 28.18
N ARG A 676 -29.77 4.54 29.42
CA ARG A 676 -28.73 4.61 30.46
C ARG A 676 -28.04 3.29 30.71
N GLN A 677 -28.69 2.14 30.52
CA GLN A 677 -28.06 0.83 30.75
C GLN A 677 -27.00 0.48 29.70
N VAL A 678 -27.08 1.07 28.51
CA VAL A 678 -26.18 0.80 27.38
C VAL A 678 -25.12 1.90 27.27
N PHE A 679 -25.54 3.16 27.45
CA PHE A 679 -24.71 4.33 27.18
C PHE A 679 -24.13 4.92 28.46
N GLN A 680 -23.04 4.30 28.94
CA GLN A 680 -22.32 4.71 30.14
C GLN A 680 -20.80 4.75 29.90
N PHE A 681 -20.10 5.41 30.82
CA PHE A 681 -18.65 5.48 30.86
C PHE A 681 -18.06 4.79 32.10
N ASP A 682 -18.80 3.91 32.76
CA ASP A 682 -18.34 3.18 33.95
C ASP A 682 -17.21 2.19 33.60
N THR A 683 -17.43 1.38 32.57
CA THR A 683 -16.46 0.42 32.05
C THR A 683 -15.92 0.84 30.68
N PHE A 684 -14.74 0.32 30.33
CA PHE A 684 -14.07 0.71 29.09
C PHE A 684 -14.86 0.27 27.84
N GLU A 685 -15.49 -0.90 27.86
CA GLU A 685 -16.32 -1.40 26.77
C GLU A 685 -17.59 -0.57 26.58
N ARG A 686 -18.26 -0.15 27.66
CA ARG A 686 -19.42 0.74 27.59
C ARG A 686 -19.00 2.13 27.11
N ALA A 687 -17.83 2.62 27.53
CA ALA A 687 -17.27 3.86 27.03
C ALA A 687 -17.00 3.81 25.52
N LEU A 688 -16.47 2.71 25.00
CA LEU A 688 -16.26 2.51 23.57
C LEU A 688 -17.57 2.51 22.78
N VAL A 689 -18.60 1.80 23.27
CA VAL A 689 -19.93 1.76 22.63
C VAL A 689 -20.59 3.14 22.63
N THR A 690 -20.55 3.84 23.77
CA THR A 690 -21.13 5.18 23.91
C THR A 690 -20.43 6.18 23.01
N LEU A 691 -19.09 6.15 22.92
CA LEU A 691 -18.36 7.02 21.99
C LEU A 691 -18.63 6.67 20.53
N PHE A 692 -18.77 5.38 20.20
CA PHE A 692 -19.17 4.97 18.86
C PHE A 692 -20.55 5.52 18.48
N GLU A 693 -21.51 5.50 19.40
CA GLU A 693 -22.80 6.19 19.23
C GLU A 693 -22.58 7.70 19.04
N VAL A 694 -21.81 8.36 19.91
CA VAL A 694 -21.59 9.81 19.82
C VAL A 694 -21.00 10.19 18.46
N ALA A 695 -20.15 9.34 17.90
CA ALA A 695 -19.56 9.52 16.57
C ALA A 695 -20.54 9.31 15.40
N THR A 696 -21.56 8.47 15.55
CA THR A 696 -22.38 7.95 14.44
C THR A 696 -23.86 8.37 14.49
N LEU A 697 -24.45 8.47 15.68
CA LEU A 697 -25.88 8.74 15.85
C LEU A 697 -26.17 10.24 15.83
N ALA A 698 -27.35 10.55 15.32
CA ALA A 698 -27.80 11.91 15.11
C ALA A 698 -28.50 12.53 16.35
N GLY A 699 -28.40 11.87 17.51
CA GLY A 699 -28.88 12.34 18.82
C GLY A 699 -27.80 12.27 19.90
N TRP A 700 -26.52 12.34 19.50
CA TRP A 700 -25.37 12.19 20.39
C TRP A 700 -25.33 13.20 21.54
N ASN A 701 -25.98 14.36 21.36
CA ASN A 701 -26.05 15.40 22.37
C ASN A 701 -26.77 14.94 23.64
N ALA A 702 -27.65 13.92 23.57
CA ALA A 702 -28.31 13.37 24.76
C ALA A 702 -27.32 12.89 25.83
N VAL A 703 -26.21 12.25 25.42
CA VAL A 703 -25.14 11.79 26.33
C VAL A 703 -24.39 12.99 26.92
N MET A 704 -24.12 14.00 26.11
CA MET A 704 -23.45 15.24 26.54
C MET A 704 -24.32 16.03 27.52
N ASP A 705 -25.62 16.16 27.23
CA ASP A 705 -26.58 16.88 28.06
C ASP A 705 -26.73 16.18 29.42
N ALA A 706 -26.82 14.85 29.46
CA ALA A 706 -26.81 14.08 30.71
C ALA A 706 -25.54 14.29 31.54
N ALA A 707 -24.36 14.26 30.89
CA ALA A 707 -23.10 14.55 31.57
C ALA A 707 -23.00 16.01 32.04
N TYR A 708 -23.55 16.96 31.28
CA TYR A 708 -23.59 18.37 31.63
C TYR A 708 -24.51 18.64 32.83
N VAL A 709 -25.68 18.00 32.90
CA VAL A 709 -26.60 18.12 34.05
C VAL A 709 -25.91 17.76 35.37
N MET A 710 -25.06 16.73 35.35
CA MET A 710 -24.34 16.29 36.55
C MET A 710 -23.09 17.12 36.87
N THR A 711 -22.35 17.55 35.85
CA THR A 711 -21.06 18.24 36.05
C THR A 711 -21.20 19.76 36.14
N GLN A 712 -22.26 20.33 35.55
CA GLN A 712 -22.52 21.76 35.39
C GLN A 712 -21.29 22.55 34.86
N SER A 713 -20.43 21.87 34.09
CA SER A 713 -19.16 22.43 33.61
C SER A 713 -19.18 22.62 32.11
N ALA A 714 -18.74 23.80 31.65
CA ALA A 714 -18.55 24.08 30.22
C ALA A 714 -17.52 23.13 29.57
N ASN A 715 -16.56 22.61 30.35
CA ASN A 715 -15.54 21.67 29.88
C ASN A 715 -16.16 20.37 29.33
N THR A 716 -17.32 19.96 29.85
CA THR A 716 -18.05 18.79 29.37
C THR A 716 -18.49 18.96 27.92
N ARG A 717 -19.07 20.12 27.59
CA ARG A 717 -19.48 20.44 26.22
C ARG A 717 -18.28 20.48 25.29
N VAL A 718 -17.20 21.14 25.72
CA VAL A 718 -15.94 21.23 24.94
C VAL A 718 -15.39 19.83 24.63
N PHE A 719 -15.41 18.89 25.58
CA PHE A 719 -14.97 17.52 25.36
C PHE A 719 -15.76 16.82 24.25
N PHE A 720 -17.10 16.80 24.35
CA PHE A 720 -17.94 16.09 23.38
C PHE A 720 -17.90 16.73 21.99
N PHE A 721 -17.92 18.07 21.89
CA PHE A 721 -17.74 18.75 20.61
C PHE A 721 -16.35 18.48 20.02
N THR A 722 -15.28 18.48 20.82
CA THR A 722 -13.93 18.18 20.35
C THR A 722 -13.84 16.76 19.79
N TYR A 723 -14.42 15.78 20.50
CA TYR A 723 -14.49 14.39 20.03
C TYR A 723 -15.27 14.29 18.72
N ARG A 724 -16.47 14.89 18.69
CA ARG A 724 -17.38 14.84 17.54
C ARG A 724 -16.76 15.48 16.30
N MET A 725 -16.13 16.64 16.44
CA MET A 725 -15.43 17.34 15.36
C MET A 725 -14.23 16.54 14.87
N THR A 726 -13.45 15.95 15.79
CA THR A 726 -12.29 15.12 15.43
C THR A 726 -12.70 13.90 14.59
N ILE A 727 -13.76 13.19 14.98
CA ILE A 727 -14.19 12.00 14.24
C ILE A 727 -14.90 12.36 12.94
N SER A 728 -15.89 13.26 12.98
CA SER A 728 -16.77 13.54 11.84
C SER A 728 -16.18 14.48 10.80
N ASN A 729 -15.41 15.49 11.23
CA ASN A 729 -14.90 16.50 10.30
C ASN A 729 -13.47 16.19 9.85
N ILE A 730 -12.74 15.32 10.57
CA ILE A 730 -11.35 15.01 10.25
C ILE A 730 -11.17 13.54 9.87
N LEU A 731 -11.40 12.61 10.79
CA LEU A 731 -11.00 11.21 10.62
C LEU A 731 -11.88 10.44 9.63
N LEU A 732 -13.21 10.56 9.72
CA LEU A 732 -14.15 9.87 8.84
C LEU A 732 -14.06 10.36 7.39
N PRO A 733 -13.96 11.67 7.09
CA PRO A 733 -13.72 12.16 5.73
C PRO A 733 -12.44 11.63 5.10
N ILE A 734 -11.34 11.60 5.86
CA ILE A 734 -10.06 11.03 5.40
C ILE A 734 -10.23 9.54 5.11
N PHE A 735 -10.96 8.81 5.97
CA PHE A 735 -11.25 7.39 5.80
C PHE A 735 -12.04 7.10 4.53
N VAL A 736 -13.15 7.81 4.32
CA VAL A 736 -14.00 7.63 3.14
C VAL A 736 -13.25 7.99 1.86
N GLY A 737 -12.56 9.15 1.82
CA GLY A 737 -11.80 9.56 0.65
C GLY A 737 -10.69 8.57 0.30
N PHE A 738 -10.00 8.05 1.31
CA PHE A 738 -9.00 7.01 1.12
C PHE A 738 -9.57 5.68 0.62
N LEU A 739 -10.72 5.24 1.14
CA LEU A 739 -11.38 4.02 0.71
C LEU A 739 -11.79 4.11 -0.76
N VAL A 740 -12.43 5.23 -1.16
CA VAL A 740 -12.89 5.45 -2.54
C VAL A 740 -11.72 5.43 -3.52
N GLU A 741 -10.62 6.13 -3.23
CA GLU A 741 -9.46 6.14 -4.13
C GLU A 741 -8.73 4.79 -4.12
N SER A 742 -8.55 4.18 -2.94
CA SER A 742 -7.91 2.86 -2.85
C SER A 742 -8.69 1.84 -3.67
N PHE A 743 -10.02 1.89 -3.61
CA PHE A 743 -10.88 1.03 -4.41
C PHE A 743 -10.77 1.33 -5.91
N SER A 744 -10.97 2.59 -6.32
CA SER A 744 -10.94 3.03 -7.73
C SER A 744 -9.58 2.78 -8.41
N SER A 745 -8.48 3.06 -7.70
CA SER A 745 -7.12 2.83 -8.18
C SER A 745 -6.80 1.34 -8.32
N ASN A 746 -7.29 0.51 -7.40
CA ASN A 746 -7.02 -0.92 -7.43
C ASN A 746 -7.91 -1.67 -8.41
N GLN A 747 -9.09 -1.16 -8.78
CA GLN A 747 -9.96 -1.83 -9.75
C GLN A 747 -9.33 -1.93 -11.14
N LYS A 748 -8.69 -0.86 -11.63
CA LYS A 748 -8.08 -0.80 -12.99
C LYS A 748 -7.06 -1.89 -13.30
N PRO A 749 -6.03 -2.14 -12.45
CA PRO A 749 -5.04 -3.18 -12.74
C PRO A 749 -5.59 -4.61 -12.59
N ILE A 750 -6.75 -4.82 -11.95
CA ILE A 750 -7.38 -6.15 -11.86
C ILE A 750 -7.90 -6.56 -13.23
N LEU A 751 -8.63 -5.64 -13.87
CA LEU A 751 -9.16 -5.82 -15.21
C LEU A 751 -8.03 -6.04 -16.24
N ALA A 752 -6.88 -5.37 -16.05
CA ALA A 752 -5.70 -5.58 -16.88
C ALA A 752 -5.03 -6.94 -16.63
N GLU A 753 -4.84 -7.34 -15.37
CA GLU A 753 -4.25 -8.64 -15.00
C GLU A 753 -5.06 -9.84 -15.53
N GLU A 754 -6.40 -9.76 -15.50
CA GLU A 754 -7.26 -10.81 -16.07
C GLU A 754 -7.04 -10.96 -17.58
N THR A 755 -6.83 -9.85 -18.28
CA THR A 755 -6.59 -9.84 -19.73
C THR A 755 -5.20 -10.40 -20.08
N GLU A 756 -4.16 -10.08 -19.29
CA GLU A 756 -2.77 -10.49 -19.56
C GLU A 756 -2.38 -11.88 -19.05
N SER A 757 -3.13 -12.44 -18.09
CA SER A 757 -2.89 -13.78 -17.54
C SER A 757 -2.91 -14.92 -18.58
N SER A 758 -3.36 -14.61 -19.80
CA SER A 758 -3.44 -15.53 -20.94
C SER A 758 -2.12 -15.69 -21.73
N THR A 759 -1.07 -14.88 -21.48
CA THR A 759 0.16 -14.90 -22.29
C THR A 759 1.31 -15.61 -21.58
N THR A 760 1.63 -16.85 -21.98
CA THR A 760 2.81 -17.59 -21.50
C THR A 760 4.04 -17.22 -22.30
N GLN A 761 5.09 -16.70 -21.65
CA GLN A 761 6.40 -16.52 -22.29
C GLN A 761 7.19 -17.85 -22.29
N LEU A 762 7.84 -18.13 -23.41
CA LEU A 762 8.79 -19.24 -23.54
C LEU A 762 10.19 -18.63 -23.51
N LEU A 763 11.04 -19.02 -22.55
CA LEU A 763 12.44 -18.60 -22.56
C LEU A 763 13.17 -19.40 -23.66
N PRO A 764 13.78 -18.75 -24.67
CA PRO A 764 14.56 -19.46 -25.68
C PRO A 764 15.91 -19.92 -25.10
N VAL A 765 16.34 -21.12 -25.47
CA VAL A 765 17.58 -21.79 -25.04
C VAL A 765 18.83 -20.90 -25.20
N ILE A 766 19.75 -20.96 -24.22
CA ILE A 766 21.06 -20.30 -24.24
C ILE A 766 21.95 -21.00 -25.27
N VAL A 767 22.61 -20.25 -26.13
CA VAL A 767 23.51 -20.75 -27.18
C VAL A 767 24.85 -20.02 -27.04
N ASP A 768 25.94 -20.77 -26.93
CA ASP A 768 27.32 -20.25 -26.85
C ASP A 768 27.71 -19.48 -28.13
N GLN A 769 28.83 -18.73 -28.07
CA GLN A 769 29.41 -17.98 -29.20
C GLN A 769 29.65 -18.82 -30.47
N MET A 770 29.67 -20.15 -30.35
CA MET A 770 29.80 -21.12 -31.44
C MET A 770 28.46 -21.69 -31.96
N GLY A 771 27.31 -21.19 -31.49
CA GLY A 771 26.00 -21.71 -31.93
C GLY A 771 25.56 -23.01 -31.25
N VAL A 772 26.25 -23.44 -30.18
CA VAL A 772 25.96 -24.68 -29.44
C VAL A 772 25.21 -24.36 -28.14
N PRO A 773 24.10 -25.06 -27.81
CA PRO A 773 23.42 -24.84 -26.53
C PRO A 773 24.32 -25.19 -25.34
N ASP A 774 24.60 -24.24 -24.43
CA ASP A 774 25.35 -24.54 -23.19
C ASP A 774 24.42 -25.26 -22.20
N VAL A 775 24.45 -26.59 -22.27
CA VAL A 775 23.58 -27.49 -21.48
C VAL A 775 23.99 -27.52 -19.99
N THR A 776 25.14 -26.96 -19.62
CA THR A 776 25.67 -27.04 -18.25
C THR A 776 25.02 -26.06 -17.27
N LYS A 777 24.31 -25.03 -17.78
CA LYS A 777 23.69 -23.95 -16.98
C LYS A 777 22.16 -23.92 -17.00
N LEU A 778 21.50 -24.93 -17.59
CA LEU A 778 20.05 -24.95 -17.76
C LEU A 778 19.37 -25.96 -16.82
N PRO A 779 18.28 -25.57 -16.13
CA PRO A 779 17.48 -26.50 -15.33
C PRO A 779 16.78 -27.57 -16.22
N PRO A 780 16.42 -28.74 -15.67
CA PRO A 780 15.87 -29.85 -16.45
C PRO A 780 14.53 -29.50 -17.13
N SER A 781 14.42 -29.80 -18.44
CA SER A 781 13.34 -29.39 -19.36
C SER A 781 11.93 -29.93 -19.05
N HIS A 782 11.79 -30.88 -18.11
CA HIS A 782 10.50 -31.50 -17.79
C HIS A 782 9.68 -30.75 -16.72
N VAL A 783 10.27 -29.73 -16.10
CA VAL A 783 9.64 -28.95 -15.01
C VAL A 783 9.16 -27.60 -15.54
N LYS A 784 7.85 -27.35 -15.44
CA LYS A 784 7.31 -26.00 -15.66
C LYS A 784 7.55 -25.16 -14.41
N TYR A 785 8.18 -24.02 -14.60
CA TYR A 785 8.38 -23.03 -13.55
C TYR A 785 7.30 -21.97 -13.67
N LYS A 786 6.58 -21.72 -12.58
CA LYS A 786 5.65 -20.59 -12.50
C LYS A 786 6.19 -19.60 -11.48
N MET A 787 6.36 -18.37 -11.92
CA MET A 787 6.76 -17.25 -11.08
C MET A 787 5.54 -16.40 -10.78
N SER A 788 5.09 -16.43 -9.53
CA SER A 788 3.96 -15.60 -9.08
C SER A 788 4.44 -14.52 -8.11
N PHE A 789 3.81 -13.35 -8.20
CA PHE A 789 4.06 -12.22 -7.31
C PHE A 789 2.83 -11.90 -6.46
N GLN A 790 2.99 -11.93 -5.15
CA GLN A 790 1.96 -11.48 -4.22
C GLN A 790 2.20 -10.00 -3.86
N ARG A 791 1.25 -9.12 -4.23
CA ARG A 791 1.33 -7.67 -3.97
C ARG A 791 1.24 -7.37 -2.47
N ARG A 792 2.15 -6.54 -1.93
CA ARG A 792 2.08 -6.06 -0.54
C ARG A 792 1.15 -4.85 -0.40
N ALA A 793 0.75 -4.57 0.84
CA ALA A 793 0.06 -3.32 1.17
C ALA A 793 0.81 -2.06 0.70
N SER A 794 2.15 -2.09 0.66
CA SER A 794 2.95 -1.00 0.08
C SER A 794 2.83 -0.88 -1.43
N ASP A 795 2.66 -2.01 -2.11
CA ASP A 795 2.58 -2.07 -3.56
C ASP A 795 1.17 -1.65 -3.99
N ILE A 796 0.16 -2.08 -3.23
CA ILE A 796 -1.23 -1.59 -3.29
C ILE A 796 -1.29 -0.07 -3.05
N GLN A 797 -0.60 0.44 -2.02
CA GLN A 797 -0.46 1.89 -1.80
C GLN A 797 0.21 2.60 -2.97
N SER A 798 1.20 1.97 -3.60
CA SER A 798 1.89 2.55 -4.74
C SER A 798 1.06 2.53 -6.02
N ALA A 799 -0.01 1.74 -6.10
CA ALA A 799 -0.97 1.78 -7.20
C ALA A 799 -1.86 3.02 -7.12
N MET A 800 -2.09 3.56 -5.92
CA MET A 800 -2.82 4.82 -5.68
C MET A 800 -2.17 6.03 -6.33
N PHE A 801 -0.87 5.94 -6.66
CA PHE A 801 -0.09 7.04 -7.22
C PHE A 801 0.53 6.63 -8.55
N ASP A 802 0.15 7.35 -9.60
CA ASP A 802 0.71 7.15 -10.93
C ASP A 802 2.01 7.95 -11.08
N PHE A 803 3.13 7.24 -10.98
CA PHE A 803 4.47 7.83 -11.15
C PHE A 803 4.84 8.10 -12.60
N SER A 804 4.09 7.56 -13.57
CA SER A 804 4.34 7.83 -14.99
C SER A 804 4.11 9.31 -15.33
N LYS A 805 3.21 9.97 -14.58
CA LYS A 805 2.86 11.38 -14.76
C LYS A 805 4.04 12.31 -14.47
N ALA A 806 4.86 11.98 -13.47
CA ALA A 806 6.07 12.74 -13.15
C ALA A 806 7.12 12.63 -14.27
N ARG A 807 7.26 11.46 -14.90
CA ARG A 807 8.13 11.28 -16.07
C ARG A 807 7.64 12.07 -17.28
N LYS A 808 6.33 12.10 -17.53
CA LYS A 808 5.74 12.88 -18.62
C LYS A 808 6.01 14.37 -18.44
N SER A 809 5.83 14.93 -17.25
CA SER A 809 6.13 16.36 -17.03
C SER A 809 7.61 16.67 -17.25
N THR A 810 8.53 15.84 -16.75
CA THR A 810 9.97 16.08 -16.95
C THR A 810 10.38 15.93 -18.42
N ALA A 811 9.81 14.96 -19.14
CA ALA A 811 10.06 14.77 -20.56
C ALA A 811 9.46 15.91 -21.42
N GLU A 812 8.30 16.43 -21.03
CA GLU A 812 7.69 17.61 -21.66
C GLU A 812 8.53 18.87 -21.42
N ASP A 813 9.06 19.06 -20.21
CA ASP A 813 9.94 20.18 -19.87
C ASP A 813 11.29 20.10 -20.63
N GLU A 814 11.90 18.91 -20.69
CA GLU A 814 13.13 18.68 -21.48
C GLU A 814 12.87 18.88 -22.98
N LEU A 815 11.75 18.38 -23.50
CA LEU A 815 11.34 18.59 -24.89
C LEU A 815 11.10 20.08 -25.18
N ALA A 816 10.52 20.83 -24.25
CA ALA A 816 10.33 22.26 -24.37
C ALA A 816 11.67 23.01 -24.44
N LYS A 817 12.65 22.66 -23.59
CA LYS A 817 14.01 23.22 -23.65
C LYS A 817 14.71 22.92 -24.97
N VAL A 818 14.64 21.68 -25.44
CA VAL A 818 15.25 21.27 -26.71
C VAL A 818 14.60 22.00 -27.88
N LYS A 819 13.26 22.14 -27.88
CA LYS A 819 12.55 22.95 -28.89
C LYS A 819 13.00 24.40 -28.88
N HIS A 820 13.17 25.01 -27.71
CA HIS A 820 13.65 26.39 -27.59
C HIS A 820 15.10 26.54 -28.09
N GLN A 821 15.99 25.59 -27.79
CA GLN A 821 17.35 25.59 -28.34
C GLN A 821 17.38 25.42 -29.85
N LEU A 822 16.56 24.52 -30.41
CA LEU A 822 16.41 24.37 -31.85
C LEU A 822 15.90 25.66 -32.52
N GLN A 823 14.93 26.34 -31.90
CA GLN A 823 14.43 27.63 -32.39
C GLN A 823 15.54 28.70 -32.44
N LEU A 824 16.36 28.79 -31.40
CA LEU A 824 17.52 29.71 -31.38
C LEU A 824 18.51 29.39 -32.52
N ILE A 825 18.83 28.11 -32.72
CA ILE A 825 19.72 27.68 -33.79
C ILE A 825 19.15 28.01 -35.17
N THR A 826 17.85 27.78 -35.39
CA THR A 826 17.20 28.11 -36.66
C THR A 826 17.24 29.61 -36.95
N VAL A 827 16.97 30.46 -35.94
CA VAL A 827 17.03 31.92 -36.10
C VAL A 827 18.45 32.39 -36.40
N MET A 828 19.48 31.80 -35.76
CA MET A 828 20.87 32.13 -36.09
C MET A 828 21.23 31.71 -37.51
N LYS A 829 20.82 30.52 -37.94
CA LYS A 829 21.08 30.02 -39.30
C LYS A 829 20.36 30.84 -40.37
N ASP A 830 19.14 31.31 -40.10
CA ASP A 830 18.43 32.21 -41.01
C ASP A 830 19.12 33.57 -41.14
N LYS A 831 19.68 34.11 -40.05
CA LYS A 831 20.50 35.32 -40.10
C LYS A 831 21.79 35.13 -40.90
N GLU A 832 22.48 34.01 -40.73
CA GLU A 832 23.65 33.65 -41.55
C GLU A 832 23.27 33.53 -43.04
N LEU A 833 22.14 32.88 -43.34
CA LEU A 833 21.64 32.71 -44.69
C LEU A 833 21.25 34.05 -45.33
N GLN A 834 20.62 34.95 -44.58
CA GLN A 834 20.31 36.32 -45.03
C GLN A 834 21.59 37.12 -45.32
N ALA A 835 22.61 37.01 -44.47
CA ALA A 835 23.90 37.66 -44.69
C ALA A 835 24.61 37.12 -45.94
N LEU A 836 24.53 35.81 -46.20
CA LEU A 836 25.07 35.20 -47.41
C LEU A 836 24.30 35.63 -48.68
N ARG A 837 22.96 35.72 -48.60
CA ARG A 837 22.14 36.23 -49.70
C ARG A 837 22.48 37.68 -50.03
N ALA A 838 22.64 38.53 -49.00
CA ALA A 838 23.06 39.92 -49.19
C ALA A 838 24.43 40.01 -49.91
N LYS A 839 25.42 39.20 -49.50
CA LYS A 839 26.72 39.12 -50.18
C LYS A 839 26.62 38.64 -51.64
N LEU A 840 25.71 37.69 -51.91
CA LEU A 840 25.47 37.18 -53.27
C LEU A 840 24.85 38.26 -54.15
N ASP A 841 23.90 39.02 -53.62
CA ASP A 841 23.25 40.11 -54.34
C ASP A 841 24.21 41.28 -54.59
N ASP A 842 25.09 41.61 -53.64
CA ASP A 842 26.18 42.57 -53.85
C ASP A 842 27.13 42.12 -54.97
N SER A 843 27.50 40.83 -54.98
CA SER A 843 28.34 40.26 -56.04
C SER A 843 27.65 40.29 -57.41
N ARG A 844 26.34 40.00 -57.46
CA ARG A 844 25.53 40.09 -58.69
C ARG A 844 25.41 41.53 -59.19
N ALA A 845 25.22 42.50 -58.29
CA ALA A 845 25.19 43.92 -58.63
C ALA A 845 26.53 44.38 -59.21
N LEU A 846 27.64 43.87 -58.66
CA LEU A 846 28.99 44.15 -59.16
C LEU A 846 29.20 43.55 -60.55
N VAL A 847 28.81 42.28 -60.77
CA VAL A 847 28.83 41.64 -62.11
C VAL A 847 27.96 42.41 -63.10
N ALA A 848 26.74 42.79 -62.74
CA ALA A 848 25.85 43.57 -63.60
C ALA A 848 26.41 44.97 -63.90
N SER A 849 27.18 45.57 -62.99
CA SER A 849 27.87 46.84 -63.24
C SER A 849 29.07 46.68 -64.19
N LEU A 850 29.80 45.57 -64.08
CA LEU A 850 30.89 45.22 -64.99
C LEU A 850 30.34 44.91 -66.39
N GLU A 851 29.23 44.20 -66.50
CA GLU A 851 28.53 43.98 -67.77
C GLU A 851 28.02 45.29 -68.36
N ARG A 852 27.43 46.18 -67.56
CA ARG A 852 27.03 47.52 -68.04
C ARG A 852 28.22 48.33 -68.54
N ASN A 853 29.35 48.32 -67.83
CA ASN A 853 30.57 48.98 -68.28
C ASN A 853 31.15 48.35 -69.55
N ARG A 854 31.04 47.02 -69.70
CA ARG A 854 31.41 46.31 -70.94
C ARG A 854 30.51 46.72 -72.11
N VAL A 855 29.19 46.79 -71.88
CA VAL A 855 28.23 47.24 -72.89
C VAL A 855 28.46 48.71 -73.27
N LEU A 856 28.73 49.58 -72.30
CA LEU A 856 29.09 50.99 -72.53
C LEU A 856 30.43 51.16 -73.27
N SER A 857 31.39 50.26 -73.03
CA SER A 857 32.64 50.23 -73.80
C SER A 857 32.45 49.73 -75.24
N SER A 858 31.44 48.89 -75.49
CA SER A 858 31.09 48.43 -76.84
C SER A 858 30.14 49.38 -77.60
N SER A 859 29.31 50.17 -76.89
CA SER A 859 28.36 51.10 -77.52
C SER A 859 28.97 52.46 -77.89
N ASN A 860 30.17 52.79 -77.41
CA ASN A 860 30.90 54.00 -77.82
C ASN A 860 31.71 53.81 -79.12
N ALA A 861 31.58 52.67 -79.81
CA ALA A 861 32.28 52.38 -81.06
C ALA A 861 31.36 52.36 -82.31
N SER A 862 30.05 52.56 -82.17
CA SER A 862 29.13 52.51 -83.30
C SER A 862 27.96 53.49 -83.12
N GLU A 863 27.73 54.29 -84.16
CA GLU A 863 26.56 55.15 -84.40
C GLU A 863 26.71 56.64 -84.03
N SER A 864 27.52 57.29 -84.87
CA SER A 864 27.16 58.55 -85.49
C SER A 864 25.85 58.45 -86.28
N SER A 865 25.01 59.49 -86.17
CA SER A 865 24.09 60.06 -87.18
C SER A 865 22.58 59.96 -86.92
N SER A 866 21.99 61.18 -86.83
CA SER A 866 20.58 61.59 -87.03
C SER A 866 19.53 61.04 -86.04
N GLY A 867 18.66 61.82 -85.41
CA GLY A 867 18.16 63.18 -85.65
C GLY A 867 16.63 63.12 -85.76
N GLY A 868 15.89 63.69 -84.80
CA GLY A 868 14.46 64.00 -85.00
C GLY A 868 13.49 63.74 -83.84
N SER A 869 13.08 64.85 -83.19
CA SER A 869 11.73 65.19 -82.69
C SER A 869 10.95 64.33 -81.65
N ARG A 870 10.63 65.02 -80.53
CA ARG A 870 9.69 64.79 -79.40
C ARG A 870 8.19 64.76 -79.79
N PRO A 871 7.20 64.59 -78.84
CA PRO A 871 7.03 63.71 -77.65
C PRO A 871 5.61 63.03 -77.69
N PRO A 872 5.03 62.35 -76.66
CA PRO A 872 4.48 62.98 -75.43
C PRO A 872 4.41 62.09 -74.15
N LEU A 873 3.79 62.70 -73.15
CA LEU A 873 3.48 62.40 -71.75
C LEU A 873 2.94 61.01 -71.31
N SER A 874 3.26 60.71 -70.04
CA SER A 874 2.47 60.09 -68.95
C SER A 874 1.89 58.68 -69.08
N ALA A 875 2.24 57.79 -68.15
CA ALA A 875 1.38 57.37 -67.02
C ALA A 875 1.93 56.16 -66.24
N SER A 876 1.95 56.29 -64.90
CA SER A 876 1.77 55.22 -63.88
C SER A 876 2.86 54.10 -63.81
N ALA A 877 3.21 53.47 -62.68
CA ALA A 877 2.74 53.52 -61.31
C ALA A 877 3.80 52.87 -60.39
N ALA A 878 3.71 53.25 -59.12
CA ALA A 878 3.94 52.44 -57.92
C ALA A 878 5.38 52.07 -57.47
N SER A 879 5.69 52.63 -56.30
CA SER A 879 6.13 51.91 -55.09
C SER A 879 7.57 51.42 -55.01
N SER A 880 8.39 52.19 -54.29
CA SER A 880 8.98 51.73 -53.02
C SER A 880 9.70 52.89 -52.32
N LYS A 881 9.57 52.97 -51.00
CA LYS A 881 10.68 53.12 -50.03
C LYS A 881 10.12 53.36 -48.62
N GLN A 882 10.45 52.44 -47.71
CA GLN A 882 11.43 52.61 -46.61
C GLN A 882 10.91 53.61 -45.58
N GLY A 883 10.63 53.22 -44.34
CA GLY A 883 11.46 52.40 -43.46
C GLY A 883 12.12 53.35 -42.46
N LYS A 884 11.91 53.11 -41.16
CA LYS A 884 12.83 53.57 -40.10
C LYS A 884 12.53 52.83 -38.81
N ALA A 885 13.55 52.11 -38.38
CA ALA A 885 13.70 51.60 -37.03
C ALA A 885 13.96 52.74 -36.05
N ALA A 886 13.52 52.57 -34.80
CA ALA A 886 14.18 53.10 -33.62
C ALA A 886 13.73 52.28 -32.39
N PHE A 887 14.72 51.77 -31.67
CA PHE A 887 14.79 51.59 -30.20
C PHE A 887 13.51 51.23 -29.42
N GLU A 888 13.41 49.99 -28.94
CA GLU A 888 13.75 49.56 -27.55
C GLU A 888 13.81 48.03 -27.48
#